data_AF-A0A849Q1L2-F1
#
_entry.id   AF-A0A849Q1L2-F1
#
_cell.length_a   1.000
_cell.length_b   1.000
_cell.length_c   1.000
_cell.angle_alpha   90.00
_cell.angle_beta   90.00
_cell.angle_gamma   90.00
#
_symmetry.space_group_name_H-M   'P 1'
#
loop_
_entity.id
_entity.type
_entity.pdbx_description
1 polymer ?
#
loop_
_entity_poly.entity_id
_entity_poly.type
_entity_poly.pdbx_seq_one_letter_code
_entity_poly.pdbx_strand_id
1 'polypeptide(L)'
;MVPWTVGKQNYRLAVRLVFFVVAFVGLPLVFLRYMSIGTFCFLDPFYGIQFFAVAIGSQFAFAATNAIILVTVSVGILIVLTLIMGRSFCSWICPFGTWLDGVGAIKKVKRELPDAYIVNALRDRTIKYGFLLGFVLASFALGSYFFCAICPIGATARLAGPAFLGIPVLMLLPLFFFAGFSYIAYAYEPRMWCKYYCPLGGFLALMDRLSFHRVYIEPHTCIECRRCEVACPMDIEIVEETRYKLLQDPEVREAIGATDDNPDPLYNTNFHFLPDDVKELLERKSYDYRIPAGECIRCYKCTEVCNTAAKESQKEAFLPPASRKTTYEEVASGLTEEQAVIEANRCLNCVDAPCRMTCPANIDVPRYVKLIKEMDFRGSLETIIDRAPLPGTLGRVCPAPCQDVCRRGKNGEPIQIRLLKRFVSDKYIDTHSNVVREPPTGKRVAIVGSGPAGLTVAYRLSVKGHEVQVFEELPVLGGMLRVGIPDYRLPPEDLDKETNWIREQGVRYNTNVSIGKDITLEKLLEDYDAVLLAVGAHRPKQLRLEGEESIEGVMSATKFLKDVNLGDEVLIGRRVGVVGGGNVAMDCVRTAVREGANKVYCIYRRAREQMPAADIEIVEAMEEGVEFMFLHNPTKLYEESGKLTGVQLIKMKLGEPDSSGRRRPIPIEDSEYDVGLDWIIPAISQEPILDWLPEELGIDLTRWNTFAVDKNFMTTRPGVFACGDDELGPATVIEAIAQGNRTAKGMHGYLTKGK
;
A
#
# COMPACT_ATOMS: atom_id res chain seq x y z
N MET A 1 12.07 -16.94 -17.17
CA MET A 1 12.66 -18.07 -16.41
C MET A 1 11.65 -18.53 -15.38
N VAL A 2 11.26 -19.81 -15.42
CA VAL A 2 10.29 -20.43 -14.49
C VAL A 2 10.86 -20.42 -13.05
N PRO A 3 10.06 -20.22 -11.98
CA PRO A 3 10.58 -20.02 -10.64
C PRO A 3 11.33 -21.25 -10.11
N TRP A 4 12.65 -21.09 -10.01
CA TRP A 4 13.65 -22.04 -9.52
C TRP A 4 13.61 -22.28 -7.98
N THR A 5 12.44 -22.17 -7.33
CA THR A 5 12.34 -22.08 -5.85
C THR A 5 11.84 -23.36 -5.17
N VAL A 6 10.89 -24.09 -5.75
CA VAL A 6 10.29 -25.28 -5.09
C VAL A 6 11.22 -26.50 -5.11
N GLY A 7 12.00 -26.68 -6.18
CA GLY A 7 12.95 -27.81 -6.32
C GLY A 7 14.10 -27.81 -5.30
N LYS A 8 14.56 -26.63 -4.86
CA LYS A 8 15.69 -26.50 -3.92
C LYS A 8 15.35 -26.91 -2.48
N GLN A 9 14.10 -26.74 -2.04
CA GLN A 9 13.69 -27.18 -0.70
C GLN A 9 13.65 -28.71 -0.59
N ASN A 10 13.09 -29.39 -1.59
CA ASN A 10 13.02 -30.85 -1.63
C ASN A 10 14.42 -31.48 -1.75
N TYR A 11 15.32 -30.88 -2.53
CA TYR A 11 16.71 -31.32 -2.63
C TYR A 11 17.47 -31.15 -1.30
N ARG A 12 17.35 -29.98 -0.65
CA ARG A 12 17.93 -29.74 0.69
C ARG A 12 17.43 -30.75 1.71
N LEU A 13 16.13 -31.04 1.71
CA LEU A 13 15.52 -32.00 2.63
C LEU A 13 16.02 -33.42 2.36
N ALA A 14 16.16 -33.82 1.09
CA ALA A 14 16.70 -35.12 0.70
C ALA A 14 18.16 -35.30 1.15
N VAL A 15 19.03 -34.33 0.89
CA VAL A 15 20.44 -34.37 1.35
C VAL A 15 20.51 -34.49 2.87
N ARG A 16 19.70 -33.71 3.59
CA ARG A 16 19.60 -33.76 5.05
C ARG A 16 19.10 -35.09 5.59
N LEU A 17 18.09 -35.69 4.96
CA LEU A 17 17.57 -37.00 5.33
C LEU A 17 18.62 -38.09 5.11
N VAL A 18 19.35 -38.05 4.00
CA VAL A 18 20.45 -38.98 3.74
C VAL A 18 21.53 -38.84 4.81
N PHE A 19 21.98 -37.62 5.11
CA PHE A 19 22.95 -37.39 6.19
C PHE A 19 22.41 -37.80 7.57
N PHE A 20 21.14 -37.53 7.87
CA PHE A 20 20.50 -37.99 9.11
C PHE A 20 20.52 -39.52 9.20
N VAL A 21 20.08 -40.23 8.16
CA VAL A 21 20.07 -41.70 8.15
C VAL A 21 21.50 -42.25 8.24
N VAL A 22 22.46 -41.70 7.48
CA VAL A 22 23.85 -42.19 7.50
C VAL A 22 24.54 -41.89 8.85
N ALA A 23 24.38 -40.69 9.40
CA ALA A 23 25.07 -40.28 10.63
C ALA A 23 24.39 -40.73 11.92
N PHE A 24 23.05 -40.84 11.95
CA PHE A 24 22.27 -41.17 13.16
C PHE A 24 21.71 -42.59 13.17
N VAL A 25 21.71 -43.29 12.03
CA VAL A 25 21.25 -44.68 11.95
C VAL A 25 22.39 -45.58 11.47
N GLY A 26 23.02 -45.27 10.33
CA GLY A 26 24.06 -46.11 9.71
C GLY A 26 25.35 -46.21 10.52
N LEU A 27 26.00 -45.08 10.80
CA LEU A 27 27.25 -44.99 11.56
C LEU A 27 27.13 -45.59 12.96
N PRO A 28 26.10 -45.30 13.78
CA PRO A 28 25.92 -45.96 15.07
C PRO A 28 25.73 -47.47 14.94
N LEU A 29 24.93 -47.96 14.00
CA LEU A 29 24.75 -49.41 13.84
C LEU A 29 26.03 -50.13 13.42
N VAL A 30 26.88 -49.50 12.60
CA VAL A 30 28.19 -50.04 12.21
C VAL A 30 29.19 -49.98 13.37
N PHE A 31 29.26 -48.87 14.09
CA PHE A 31 30.21 -48.69 15.20
C PHE A 31 29.81 -49.40 16.50
N LEU A 32 28.51 -49.59 16.77
CA LEU A 32 28.00 -50.40 17.89
C LEU A 32 28.40 -51.88 17.76
N ARG A 33 28.75 -52.34 16.56
CA ARG A 33 29.28 -53.69 16.33
C ARG A 33 30.75 -53.85 16.74
N TYR A 34 31.50 -52.75 16.91
CA TYR A 34 32.96 -52.76 17.14
C TYR A 34 33.42 -51.94 18.36
N MET A 35 32.59 -51.08 18.96
CA MET A 35 32.96 -50.20 20.08
C MET A 35 31.87 -50.10 21.15
N SER A 36 32.26 -49.84 22.41
CA SER A 36 31.32 -49.58 23.51
C SER A 36 30.63 -48.20 23.37
N ILE A 37 29.46 -48.03 24.00
CA ILE A 37 28.62 -46.82 23.91
C ILE A 37 29.40 -45.53 24.26
N GLY A 38 30.39 -45.62 25.15
CA GLY A 38 31.26 -44.48 25.52
C GLY A 38 32.11 -43.96 24.35
N THR A 39 32.46 -44.80 23.38
CA THR A 39 33.28 -44.42 22.23
C THR A 39 32.49 -43.70 21.13
N PHE A 40 31.14 -43.77 21.17
CA PHE A 40 30.28 -43.13 20.18
C PHE A 40 30.11 -41.62 20.42
N CYS A 41 30.17 -41.14 21.69
CA CYS A 41 30.21 -39.69 21.98
C CYS A 41 31.46 -39.02 21.35
N PHE A 42 32.53 -39.73 20.95
CA PHE A 42 33.73 -39.10 20.36
C PHE A 42 33.52 -38.54 18.95
N LEU A 43 32.50 -38.99 18.22
CA LEU A 43 32.11 -38.42 16.93
C LEU A 43 31.22 -37.18 17.11
N ASP A 44 30.79 -36.88 18.34
CA ASP A 44 30.06 -35.66 18.67
C ASP A 44 31.04 -34.48 18.78
N PRO A 45 30.92 -33.45 17.92
CA PRO A 45 31.69 -32.21 18.06
C PRO A 45 31.61 -31.57 19.45
N PHE A 46 30.47 -31.73 20.14
CA PHE A 46 30.26 -31.22 21.49
C PHE A 46 31.17 -31.91 22.51
N TYR A 47 31.44 -33.22 22.31
CA TYR A 47 32.32 -33.99 23.17
C TYR A 47 33.78 -33.56 23.00
N GLY A 48 34.21 -33.20 21.78
CA GLY A 48 35.57 -32.72 21.52
C GLY A 48 35.92 -31.44 22.30
N ILE A 49 34.98 -30.49 22.38
CA ILE A 49 35.17 -29.24 23.14
C ILE A 49 35.23 -29.52 24.66
N GLN A 50 34.35 -30.41 25.18
CA GLN A 50 34.39 -30.79 26.60
C GLN A 50 35.64 -31.59 26.95
N PHE A 51 36.05 -32.50 26.08
CA PHE A 51 37.25 -33.32 26.27
C PHE A 51 38.50 -32.45 26.36
N PHE A 52 38.65 -31.45 25.48
CA PHE A 52 39.73 -30.47 25.59
C PHE A 52 39.68 -29.68 26.90
N ALA A 53 38.50 -29.19 27.32
CA ALA A 53 38.35 -28.45 28.57
C ALA A 53 38.68 -29.28 29.82
N VAL A 54 38.24 -30.54 29.87
CA VAL A 54 38.49 -31.47 30.98
C VAL A 54 39.93 -32.00 30.96
N ALA A 55 40.53 -32.24 29.80
CA ALA A 55 41.92 -32.70 29.66
C ALA A 55 42.94 -31.63 30.10
N ILE A 56 42.60 -30.35 29.99
CA ILE A 56 43.43 -29.24 30.49
C ILE A 56 43.28 -29.09 32.02
N GLY A 57 42.07 -29.32 32.56
CA GLY A 57 41.77 -29.13 33.98
C GLY A 57 42.10 -30.31 34.91
N SER A 58 42.16 -31.53 34.38
CA SER A 58 42.48 -32.73 35.17
C SER A 58 43.85 -33.27 34.77
N GLN A 59 44.74 -33.47 35.74
CA GLN A 59 46.06 -34.09 35.52
C GLN A 59 45.96 -35.60 35.21
N PHE A 60 45.09 -35.98 34.26
CA PHE A 60 44.90 -37.37 33.86
C PHE A 60 45.99 -37.81 32.87
N ALA A 61 46.86 -38.68 33.36
CA ALA A 61 47.96 -39.28 32.64
C ALA A 61 47.51 -40.29 31.57
N PHE A 62 47.97 -40.08 30.33
CA PHE A 62 48.59 -41.11 29.48
C PHE A 62 47.85 -42.43 29.14
N ALA A 63 46.53 -42.42 28.95
CA ALA A 63 45.81 -43.56 28.37
C ALA A 63 44.87 -43.22 27.19
N ALA A 64 45.11 -42.11 26.48
CA ALA A 64 44.17 -41.62 25.47
C ALA A 64 44.82 -40.98 24.23
N THR A 65 46.02 -41.42 23.82
CA THR A 65 46.69 -40.86 22.62
C THR A 65 45.82 -41.00 21.38
N ASN A 66 45.17 -42.17 21.21
CA ASN A 66 44.26 -42.41 20.09
C ASN A 66 42.98 -41.54 20.17
N ALA A 67 42.48 -41.27 21.37
CA ALA A 67 41.30 -40.42 21.54
C ALA A 67 41.62 -38.94 21.31
N ILE A 68 42.79 -38.47 21.77
CA ILE A 68 43.29 -37.11 21.50
C ILE A 68 43.47 -36.91 20.00
N ILE A 69 44.08 -37.88 19.30
CA ILE A 69 44.24 -37.84 17.84
C ILE A 69 42.88 -37.79 17.15
N LEU A 70 41.94 -38.66 17.52
CA LEU A 70 40.61 -38.71 16.90
C LEU A 70 39.82 -37.41 17.11
N VAL A 71 39.89 -36.83 18.32
CA VAL A 71 39.25 -35.55 18.64
C VAL A 71 39.91 -34.40 17.89
N THR A 72 41.23 -34.37 17.83
CA THR A 72 41.98 -33.33 17.12
C THR A 72 41.69 -33.37 15.62
N VAL A 73 41.64 -34.57 15.02
CA VAL A 73 41.28 -34.75 13.62
C VAL A 73 39.83 -34.33 13.37
N SER A 74 38.88 -34.72 14.24
CA SER A 74 37.46 -34.38 14.07
C SER A 74 37.19 -32.87 14.21
N VAL A 75 37.79 -32.23 15.22
CA VAL A 75 37.73 -30.77 15.40
C VAL A 75 38.43 -30.06 14.24
N GLY A 76 39.60 -30.56 13.81
CA GLY A 76 40.31 -30.05 12.64
C GLY A 76 39.47 -30.10 11.36
N ILE A 77 38.78 -31.21 11.09
CA ILE A 77 37.86 -31.35 9.95
C ILE A 77 36.73 -30.32 10.05
N LEU A 78 36.13 -30.14 11.22
CA LEU A 78 35.04 -29.16 11.39
C LEU A 78 35.52 -27.72 11.22
N ILE A 79 36.72 -27.39 11.70
CA ILE A 79 37.35 -26.08 11.47
C ILE A 79 37.55 -25.89 9.97
N VAL A 80 38.17 -26.84 9.27
CA VAL A 80 38.40 -26.76 7.82
C VAL A 80 37.09 -26.62 7.05
N LEU A 81 36.08 -27.45 7.34
CA LEU A 81 34.76 -27.37 6.73
C LEU A 81 34.08 -26.03 6.99
N THR A 82 34.26 -25.44 8.18
CA THR A 82 33.69 -24.13 8.52
C THR A 82 34.46 -22.99 7.86
N LEU A 83 35.78 -23.09 7.72
CA LEU A 83 36.57 -22.11 6.96
C LEU A 83 36.16 -22.11 5.49
N ILE A 84 35.84 -23.28 4.93
CA ILE A 84 35.38 -23.42 3.54
C ILE A 84 33.91 -22.99 3.39
N MET A 85 32.98 -23.50 4.19
CA MET A 85 31.53 -23.36 3.97
C MET A 85 30.82 -22.38 4.92
N GLY A 86 31.54 -21.80 5.87
CA GLY A 86 30.99 -20.97 6.94
C GLY A 86 30.03 -21.73 7.86
N ARG A 87 29.15 -21.00 8.57
CA ARG A 87 28.05 -21.58 9.38
C ARG A 87 27.01 -22.35 8.56
N SER A 88 27.15 -22.40 7.23
CA SER A 88 26.25 -23.16 6.34
C SER A 88 26.22 -24.65 6.68
N PHE A 89 27.29 -25.23 7.24
CA PHE A 89 27.31 -26.62 7.70
C PHE A 89 26.18 -26.91 8.72
N CYS A 90 26.08 -26.09 9.77
CA CYS A 90 25.02 -26.18 10.78
C CYS A 90 23.62 -25.92 10.21
N SER A 91 23.54 -25.17 9.11
CA SER A 91 22.29 -24.90 8.42
C SER A 91 21.84 -26.05 7.53
N TRP A 92 22.73 -26.60 6.71
CA TRP A 92 22.41 -27.50 5.59
C TRP A 92 22.63 -28.96 5.89
N ILE A 93 23.66 -29.31 6.63
CA ILE A 93 24.12 -30.70 6.79
C ILE A 93 23.78 -31.22 8.19
N CYS A 94 23.69 -30.34 9.19
CA CYS A 94 23.43 -30.75 10.56
C CYS A 94 22.06 -31.47 10.70
N PRO A 95 22.05 -32.76 11.12
CA PRO A 95 20.84 -33.57 11.24
C PRO A 95 19.86 -33.05 12.28
N PHE A 96 20.36 -32.33 13.29
CA PHE A 96 19.55 -31.69 14.31
C PHE A 96 18.67 -30.55 13.75
N GLY A 97 19.13 -29.84 12.72
CA GLY A 97 18.33 -28.84 12.02
C GLY A 97 17.13 -29.45 11.28
N THR A 98 17.26 -30.67 10.77
CA THR A 98 16.17 -31.42 10.12
C THR A 98 15.08 -31.80 11.11
N TRP A 99 15.47 -32.24 12.31
CA TRP A 99 14.53 -32.55 13.39
C TRP A 99 13.72 -31.31 13.82
N LEU A 100 14.39 -30.16 14.02
CA LEU A 100 13.73 -28.90 14.35
C LEU A 100 12.74 -28.43 13.27
N ASP A 101 13.13 -28.53 11.99
CA ASP A 101 12.24 -28.20 10.89
C ASP A 101 11.03 -29.15 10.84
N GLY A 102 11.24 -30.44 11.16
CA GLY A 102 10.18 -31.46 11.25
C GLY A 102 9.19 -31.20 12.39
N VAL A 103 9.66 -30.81 13.58
CA VAL A 103 8.80 -30.39 14.69
C VAL A 103 7.93 -29.20 14.29
N GLY A 104 8.50 -28.24 13.55
CA GLY A 104 7.76 -27.09 13.01
C GLY A 104 6.67 -27.44 12.00
N ALA A 105 6.82 -28.53 11.25
CA ALA A 105 5.84 -28.96 10.24
C ALA A 105 4.56 -29.57 10.85
N ILE A 106 4.58 -29.95 12.13
CA ILE A 106 3.49 -30.70 12.79
C ILE A 106 2.24 -29.83 13.10
N LYS A 107 2.29 -28.49 12.98
CA LYS A 107 1.08 -27.62 13.00
C LYS A 107 1.22 -26.33 12.19
N LYS A 108 0.18 -25.99 11.41
CA LYS A 108 -0.10 -24.65 10.86
C LYS A 108 -0.40 -23.65 12.00
N VAL A 109 0.58 -23.31 12.84
CA VAL A 109 0.44 -22.19 13.78
C VAL A 109 0.45 -20.90 12.94
N LYS A 110 -0.65 -20.13 12.98
CA LYS A 110 -0.68 -18.79 12.38
C LYS A 110 0.37 -17.93 13.07
N ARG A 111 1.33 -17.43 12.31
CA ARG A 111 2.33 -16.47 12.78
C ARG A 111 1.68 -15.11 12.89
N GLU A 112 1.52 -14.63 14.12
CA GLU A 112 1.65 -13.20 14.38
C GLU A 112 3.15 -12.96 14.60
N LEU A 113 3.73 -12.02 13.87
CA LEU A 113 5.14 -11.66 14.06
C LEU A 113 5.26 -11.03 15.45
N PRO A 114 6.07 -11.58 16.37
CA PRO A 114 6.26 -10.97 17.68
C PRO A 114 6.88 -9.57 17.56
N ASP A 115 6.62 -8.71 18.55
CA ASP A 115 7.15 -7.36 18.61
C ASP A 115 8.66 -7.33 18.32
N ALA A 116 9.08 -6.42 17.44
CA ALA A 116 10.46 -6.30 16.98
C ALA A 116 11.46 -6.13 18.14
N TYR A 117 11.00 -5.59 19.27
CA TYR A 117 11.78 -5.45 20.50
C TYR A 117 12.23 -6.80 21.10
N ILE A 118 11.33 -7.79 21.19
CA ILE A 118 11.62 -9.10 21.78
C ILE A 118 12.57 -9.90 20.87
N VAL A 119 12.34 -9.84 19.55
CA VAL A 119 13.19 -10.48 18.54
C VAL A 119 14.60 -9.89 18.56
N ASN A 120 14.73 -8.57 18.74
CA ASN A 120 16.04 -7.91 18.80
C ASN A 120 16.80 -8.19 20.11
N ALA A 121 16.11 -8.29 21.25
CA ALA A 121 16.74 -8.65 22.53
C ALA A 121 17.31 -10.08 22.50
N LEU A 122 16.60 -11.02 21.87
CA LEU A 122 17.07 -12.40 21.68
C LEU A 122 18.19 -12.52 20.62
N ARG A 123 18.30 -11.55 19.71
CA ARG A 123 19.31 -11.51 18.63
C ARG A 123 20.64 -10.88 19.04
N ASP A 124 20.78 -10.45 20.30
CA ASP A 124 22.06 -9.98 20.84
C ASP A 124 23.11 -11.11 20.78
N ARG A 125 24.18 -10.85 20.02
CA ARG A 125 25.31 -11.77 19.84
C ARG A 125 26.00 -12.11 21.17
N THR A 126 25.81 -11.30 22.20
CA THR A 126 26.33 -11.54 23.55
C THR A 126 25.74 -12.80 24.18
N ILE A 127 24.48 -13.14 23.89
CA ILE A 127 23.81 -14.33 24.44
C ILE A 127 24.49 -15.62 23.97
N LYS A 128 24.80 -15.73 22.68
CA LYS A 128 25.44 -16.94 22.12
C LYS A 128 26.87 -17.14 22.63
N TYR A 129 27.64 -16.07 22.74
CA TYR A 129 29.02 -16.15 23.24
C TYR A 129 29.06 -16.36 24.75
N GLY A 130 28.13 -15.73 25.48
CA GLY A 130 27.95 -15.96 26.92
C GLY A 130 27.58 -17.41 27.22
N PHE A 131 26.67 -18.01 26.44
CA PHE A 131 26.32 -19.42 26.60
C PHE A 131 27.50 -20.35 26.27
N LEU A 132 28.24 -20.10 25.19
CA LEU A 132 29.45 -20.86 24.87
C LEU A 132 30.51 -20.75 25.99
N LEU A 133 30.73 -19.56 26.52
CA LEU A 133 31.68 -19.33 27.61
C LEU A 133 31.24 -20.06 28.89
N GLY A 134 29.97 -19.89 29.29
CA GLY A 134 29.40 -20.59 30.44
C GLY A 134 29.48 -22.12 30.29
N PHE A 135 29.27 -22.63 29.08
CA PHE A 135 29.41 -24.04 28.75
C PHE A 135 30.84 -24.56 28.96
N VAL A 136 31.85 -23.84 28.48
CA VAL A 136 33.27 -24.20 28.68
C VAL A 136 33.64 -24.17 30.16
N LEU A 137 33.25 -23.11 30.88
CA LEU A 137 33.53 -22.95 32.30
C LEU A 137 32.86 -24.03 33.16
N ALA A 138 31.59 -24.37 32.90
CA ALA A 138 30.88 -25.44 33.60
C ALA A 138 31.52 -26.81 33.35
N SER A 139 31.99 -27.06 32.12
CA SER A 139 32.69 -28.30 31.77
C SER A 139 34.02 -28.42 32.50
N PHE A 140 34.74 -27.31 32.67
CA PHE A 140 35.97 -27.26 33.47
C PHE A 140 35.70 -27.51 34.96
N ALA A 141 34.69 -26.85 35.53
CA ALA A 141 34.36 -26.93 36.96
C ALA A 141 33.84 -28.32 37.39
N LEU A 142 33.02 -28.96 36.56
CA LEU A 142 32.37 -30.24 36.90
C LEU A 142 33.23 -31.46 36.60
N GLY A 143 34.36 -31.31 35.89
CA GLY A 143 35.28 -32.40 35.53
C GLY A 143 34.62 -33.58 34.82
N SER A 144 33.44 -33.38 34.22
CA SER A 144 32.58 -34.45 33.69
C SER A 144 31.86 -34.01 32.42
N TYR A 145 31.52 -34.97 31.58
CA TYR A 145 30.86 -34.78 30.28
C TYR A 145 29.34 -34.55 30.42
N PHE A 146 28.93 -33.62 31.29
CA PHE A 146 27.53 -33.40 31.66
C PHE A 146 26.61 -33.10 30.45
N PHE A 147 27.15 -32.54 29.36
CA PHE A 147 26.35 -32.20 28.19
C PHE A 147 26.10 -33.38 27.26
N CYS A 148 26.95 -34.41 27.18
CA CYS A 148 26.58 -35.65 26.47
C CYS A 148 25.35 -36.31 27.16
N ALA A 149 25.03 -35.94 28.42
CA ALA A 149 23.81 -36.38 29.10
C ALA A 149 22.53 -35.63 28.74
N ILE A 150 22.64 -34.42 28.17
CA ILE A 150 21.51 -33.55 27.87
C ILE A 150 21.38 -33.30 26.36
N CYS A 151 22.46 -33.48 25.60
CA CYS A 151 22.47 -33.33 24.15
C CYS A 151 21.59 -34.40 23.47
N PRO A 152 20.76 -34.02 22.49
CA PRO A 152 19.93 -34.95 21.73
C PRO A 152 20.72 -36.11 21.11
N ILE A 153 21.95 -35.85 20.65
CA ILE A 153 22.82 -36.87 20.04
C ILE A 153 23.19 -37.94 21.07
N GLY A 154 23.69 -37.53 22.24
CA GLY A 154 24.00 -38.44 23.34
C GLY A 154 22.78 -39.19 23.87
N ALA A 155 21.61 -38.55 23.91
CA ALA A 155 20.36 -39.19 24.29
C ALA A 155 19.90 -40.24 23.25
N THR A 156 19.99 -39.95 21.95
CA THR A 156 19.66 -40.91 20.87
C THR A 156 20.65 -42.08 20.81
N ALA A 157 21.94 -41.85 21.04
CA ALA A 157 22.95 -42.91 21.09
C ALA A 157 22.68 -43.92 22.22
N ARG A 158 22.15 -43.46 23.36
CA ARG A 158 21.74 -44.32 24.48
C ARG A 158 20.50 -45.15 24.17
N LEU A 159 19.56 -44.59 23.40
CA LEU A 159 18.39 -45.32 22.88
C LEU A 159 18.78 -46.38 21.85
N ALA A 160 19.89 -46.23 21.13
CA ALA A 160 20.31 -47.19 20.10
C ALA A 160 21.19 -48.35 20.64
N GLY A 161 21.59 -48.32 21.92
CA GLY A 161 22.46 -49.35 22.52
C GLY A 161 21.71 -50.62 22.95
N PRO A 162 22.41 -51.75 23.18
CA PRO A 162 21.82 -53.05 23.55
C PRO A 162 21.07 -53.08 24.90
N ALA A 163 21.10 -52.00 25.67
CA ALA A 163 20.40 -51.85 26.95
C ALA A 163 19.00 -51.18 26.82
N PHE A 164 18.35 -51.26 25.65
CA PHE A 164 17.08 -50.58 25.39
C PHE A 164 15.93 -50.98 26.34
N LEU A 165 15.98 -52.18 26.92
CA LEU A 165 14.93 -52.71 27.81
C LEU A 165 15.04 -52.26 29.28
N GLY A 166 16.04 -51.45 29.65
CA GLY A 166 16.28 -51.06 31.06
C GLY A 166 16.58 -49.59 31.31
N ILE A 167 16.32 -48.71 30.34
CA ILE A 167 16.64 -47.28 30.48
C ILE A 167 15.62 -46.64 31.46
N PRO A 168 16.07 -46.04 32.60
CA PRO A 168 15.16 -45.37 33.52
C PRO A 168 14.41 -44.23 32.82
N VAL A 169 13.10 -44.06 33.06
CA VAL A 169 12.28 -42.97 32.49
C VAL A 169 12.91 -41.58 32.72
N LEU A 170 13.67 -41.43 33.81
CA LEU A 170 14.48 -40.24 34.11
C LEU A 170 15.50 -39.87 33.00
N MET A 171 16.01 -40.84 32.24
CA MET A 171 16.92 -40.59 31.12
C MET A 171 16.21 -40.15 29.83
N LEU A 172 14.87 -40.23 29.77
CA LEU A 172 14.06 -39.68 28.67
C LEU A 172 13.60 -38.24 28.94
N LEU A 173 13.63 -37.78 30.20
CA LEU A 173 13.26 -36.41 30.58
C LEU A 173 14.01 -35.32 29.79
N PRO A 174 15.32 -35.44 29.51
CA PRO A 174 16.02 -34.45 28.68
C PRO A 174 15.47 -34.37 27.26
N LEU A 175 15.07 -35.50 26.65
CA LEU A 175 14.47 -35.52 25.31
C LEU A 175 13.09 -34.84 25.30
N PHE A 176 12.26 -35.09 26.30
CA PHE A 176 10.95 -34.44 26.42
C PHE A 176 11.06 -32.94 26.74
N PHE A 177 11.94 -32.56 27.67
CA PHE A 177 12.23 -31.15 27.97
C PHE A 177 12.72 -30.43 26.73
N PHE A 178 13.63 -31.05 25.98
CA PHE A 178 14.22 -30.45 24.81
C PHE A 178 13.25 -30.40 23.60
N ALA A 179 12.38 -31.40 23.43
CA ALA A 179 11.26 -31.37 22.49
C ALA A 179 10.25 -30.27 22.84
N GLY A 180 9.89 -30.14 24.12
CA GLY A 180 9.00 -29.09 24.63
C GLY A 180 9.60 -27.69 24.47
N PHE A 181 10.87 -27.51 24.85
CA PHE A 181 11.60 -26.26 24.65
C PHE A 181 11.71 -25.90 23.17
N SER A 182 12.06 -26.86 22.30
CA SER A 182 12.15 -26.63 20.85
C SER A 182 10.79 -26.29 20.24
N TYR A 183 9.71 -26.91 20.73
CA TYR A 183 8.34 -26.62 20.28
C TYR A 183 7.90 -25.20 20.68
N ILE A 184 8.09 -24.81 21.95
CA ILE A 184 7.77 -23.47 22.44
C ILE A 184 8.66 -22.44 21.74
N ALA A 185 9.96 -22.70 21.62
CA ALA A 185 10.91 -21.81 20.99
C ALA A 185 10.60 -21.61 19.49
N TYR A 186 10.13 -22.64 18.79
CA TYR A 186 9.73 -22.54 17.38
C TYR A 186 8.54 -21.60 17.17
N ALA A 187 7.64 -21.48 18.16
CA ALA A 187 6.52 -20.53 18.10
C ALA A 187 6.99 -19.07 18.04
N TYR A 188 8.15 -18.77 18.65
CA TYR A 188 8.74 -17.42 18.67
C TYR A 188 9.73 -17.21 17.53
N GLU A 189 10.69 -18.11 17.34
CA GLU A 189 11.68 -18.00 16.26
C GLU A 189 12.20 -19.38 15.77
N PRO A 190 12.29 -19.62 14.45
CA PRO A 190 12.80 -20.88 13.93
C PRO A 190 14.24 -21.09 14.35
N ARG A 191 14.52 -22.32 14.81
CA ARG A 191 15.87 -22.78 15.15
C ARG A 191 16.57 -21.93 16.24
N MET A 192 15.81 -21.36 17.18
CA MET A 192 16.34 -20.61 18.33
C MET A 192 17.52 -21.31 19.02
N TRP A 193 17.41 -22.61 19.28
CA TRP A 193 18.51 -23.39 19.88
C TRP A 193 19.79 -23.28 19.05
N CYS A 194 19.70 -23.55 17.75
CA CYS A 194 20.86 -23.50 16.85
C CYS A 194 21.44 -22.09 16.70
N LYS A 195 20.60 -21.05 16.81
CA LYS A 195 21.01 -19.65 16.69
C LYS A 195 21.71 -19.12 17.94
N TYR A 196 21.19 -19.45 19.13
CA TYR A 196 21.56 -18.75 20.37
C TYR A 196 22.15 -19.65 21.45
N TYR A 197 21.70 -20.89 21.58
CA TYR A 197 22.03 -21.74 22.73
C TYR A 197 22.94 -22.91 22.37
N CYS A 198 23.18 -23.19 21.10
CA CYS A 198 24.02 -24.30 20.67
C CYS A 198 25.51 -23.93 20.81
N PRO A 199 26.31 -24.62 21.67
CA PRO A 199 27.74 -24.33 21.81
C PRO A 199 28.52 -24.47 20.50
N LEU A 200 28.21 -25.50 19.69
CA LEU A 200 28.79 -25.68 18.36
C LEU A 200 28.39 -24.52 17.43
N GLY A 201 27.14 -24.07 17.49
CA GLY A 201 26.67 -22.90 16.74
C GLY A 201 27.42 -21.62 17.13
N GLY A 202 27.73 -21.44 18.41
CA GLY A 202 28.56 -20.35 18.93
C GLY A 202 30.04 -20.45 18.53
N PHE A 203 30.63 -21.65 18.62
CA PHE A 203 32.01 -21.90 18.20
C PHE A 203 32.19 -21.69 16.69
N LEU A 204 31.29 -22.25 15.87
CA LEU A 204 31.32 -22.02 14.42
C LEU A 204 31.04 -20.56 14.09
N ALA A 205 30.23 -19.83 14.86
CA ALA A 205 30.04 -18.39 14.67
C ALA A 205 31.30 -17.57 14.98
N LEU A 206 32.19 -18.06 15.83
CA LEU A 206 33.51 -17.45 16.04
C LEU A 206 34.42 -17.72 14.85
N MET A 207 34.43 -18.96 14.33
CA MET A 207 35.25 -19.36 13.20
C MET A 207 34.77 -18.80 11.86
N ASP A 208 33.47 -18.52 11.70
CA ASP A 208 32.87 -17.90 10.50
C ASP A 208 33.52 -16.57 10.14
N ARG A 209 34.01 -15.83 11.16
CA ARG A 209 34.81 -14.61 11.00
C ARG A 209 36.13 -14.84 10.27
N LEU A 210 36.54 -16.08 10.05
CA LEU A 210 37.74 -16.42 9.30
C LEU A 210 37.41 -17.20 8.02
N SER A 211 36.11 -17.41 7.72
CA SER A 211 35.67 -18.17 6.55
C SER A 211 35.90 -17.41 5.25
N PHE A 212 36.22 -18.14 4.19
CA PHE A 212 36.42 -17.60 2.84
C PHE A 212 35.10 -17.31 2.12
N HIS A 213 34.01 -18.01 2.48
CA HIS A 213 32.70 -17.89 1.86
C HIS A 213 31.75 -17.10 2.76
N ARG A 214 31.92 -15.78 2.78
CA ARG A 214 30.95 -14.86 3.38
C ARG A 214 29.90 -14.43 2.37
N VAL A 215 28.72 -14.08 2.86
CA VAL A 215 27.68 -13.49 2.03
C VAL A 215 27.98 -12.00 1.93
N TYR A 216 28.46 -11.59 0.75
CA TYR A 216 28.60 -10.19 0.41
C TYR A 216 27.29 -9.71 -0.22
N ILE A 217 26.87 -8.52 0.20
CA ILE A 217 25.80 -7.81 -0.46
C ILE A 217 26.45 -6.83 -1.42
N GLU A 218 26.08 -6.92 -2.70
CA GLU A 218 26.40 -5.90 -3.68
C GLU A 218 25.58 -4.63 -3.36
N PRO A 219 26.23 -3.51 -3.00
CA PRO A 219 25.55 -2.33 -2.48
C PRO A 219 24.50 -1.76 -3.44
N HIS A 220 24.78 -1.79 -4.74
CA HIS A 220 23.92 -1.25 -5.79
C HIS A 220 22.71 -2.14 -6.12
N THR A 221 22.69 -3.41 -5.69
CA THR A 221 21.55 -4.32 -5.87
C THR A 221 20.76 -4.56 -4.59
N CYS A 222 21.27 -4.08 -3.45
CA CYS A 222 20.62 -4.21 -2.15
C CYS A 222 19.65 -3.07 -1.90
N ILE A 223 18.40 -3.40 -1.61
CA ILE A 223 17.41 -2.45 -1.08
C ILE A 223 17.44 -2.38 0.45
N GLU A 224 18.48 -2.94 1.09
CA GLU A 224 18.73 -2.93 2.54
C GLU A 224 17.53 -3.36 3.41
N CYS A 225 16.57 -4.09 2.82
CA CYS A 225 15.30 -4.48 3.45
C CYS A 225 15.44 -5.44 4.66
N ARG A 226 16.67 -5.85 4.99
CA ARG A 226 17.06 -6.83 6.03
C ARG A 226 16.30 -8.16 5.98
N ARG A 227 15.62 -8.48 4.86
CA ARG A 227 14.99 -9.79 4.70
C ARG A 227 16.00 -10.92 4.62
N CYS A 228 17.17 -10.67 4.05
CA CYS A 228 18.28 -11.62 4.03
C CYS A 228 18.71 -12.00 5.46
N GLU A 229 18.75 -11.03 6.37
CA GLU A 229 19.02 -11.23 7.79
C GLU A 229 17.90 -12.02 8.50
N VAL A 230 16.64 -11.63 8.30
CA VAL A 230 15.48 -12.23 8.99
C VAL A 230 15.16 -13.63 8.44
N ALA A 231 15.30 -13.83 7.13
CA ALA A 231 15.05 -15.11 6.48
C ALA A 231 16.23 -16.08 6.64
N CYS A 232 17.40 -15.62 7.08
CA CYS A 232 18.56 -16.49 7.26
C CYS A 232 18.30 -17.49 8.39
N PRO A 233 18.25 -18.81 8.09
CA PRO A 233 17.92 -19.82 9.09
C PRO A 233 19.01 -19.96 10.18
N MET A 234 20.20 -19.40 9.97
CA MET A 234 21.36 -19.54 10.88
C MET A 234 22.07 -18.23 11.20
N ASP A 235 21.50 -17.08 10.82
CA ASP A 235 22.10 -15.75 11.09
C ASP A 235 23.58 -15.68 10.60
N ILE A 236 23.79 -16.05 9.33
CA ILE A 236 25.08 -15.91 8.63
C ILE A 236 25.44 -14.43 8.58
N GLU A 237 26.71 -14.11 8.85
CA GLU A 237 27.18 -12.73 8.80
C GLU A 237 27.15 -12.19 7.36
N ILE A 238 26.50 -11.05 7.20
CA ILE A 238 26.42 -10.30 5.96
C ILE A 238 27.40 -9.13 6.08
N VAL A 239 28.33 -9.01 5.13
CA VAL A 239 29.32 -7.93 5.13
C VAL A 239 28.86 -6.82 4.17
N GLU A 240 28.60 -5.62 4.71
CA GLU A 240 28.31 -4.39 3.96
C GLU A 240 29.63 -3.61 3.75
N GLU A 241 30.11 -3.49 2.51
CA GLU A 241 31.49 -3.04 2.27
C GLU A 241 31.67 -1.55 1.94
N THR A 242 30.65 -0.82 1.49
CA THR A 242 30.83 0.53 0.89
C THR A 242 30.42 1.69 1.79
N ARG A 243 29.23 1.69 2.40
CA ARG A 243 28.73 2.85 3.17
C ARG A 243 29.51 3.11 4.46
N TYR A 244 29.96 2.06 5.13
CA TYR A 244 30.79 2.16 6.33
C TYR A 244 32.20 2.71 6.03
N LYS A 245 32.83 2.29 4.92
CA LYS A 245 34.15 2.81 4.51
C LYS A 245 34.09 4.29 4.14
N LEU A 246 33.00 4.72 3.50
CA LEU A 246 32.74 6.11 3.14
C LEU A 246 32.65 7.05 4.36
N LEU A 247 31.88 6.66 5.38
CA LEU A 247 31.69 7.45 6.60
C LEU A 247 32.89 7.45 7.55
N GLN A 248 33.93 6.67 7.23
CA GLN A 248 35.22 6.66 7.92
C GLN A 248 36.31 7.47 7.21
N ASP A 249 36.05 7.94 5.98
CA ASP A 249 36.99 8.79 5.25
C ASP A 249 36.94 10.23 5.82
N PRO A 250 38.03 10.75 6.41
CA PRO A 250 38.03 12.06 7.06
C PRO A 250 37.66 13.22 6.12
N GLU A 251 38.10 13.17 4.86
CA GLU A 251 37.77 14.21 3.86
C GLU A 251 36.28 14.15 3.50
N VAL A 252 35.71 12.96 3.39
CA VAL A 252 34.27 12.81 3.11
C VAL A 252 33.45 13.26 4.32
N ARG A 253 33.86 12.90 5.54
CA ARG A 253 33.21 13.34 6.78
C ARG A 253 33.18 14.86 6.89
N GLU A 254 34.29 15.53 6.59
CA GLU A 254 34.36 16.99 6.58
C GLU A 254 33.47 17.58 5.50
N ALA A 255 33.54 17.07 4.27
CA ALA A 255 32.77 17.58 3.14
C ALA A 255 31.25 17.43 3.31
N ILE A 256 30.79 16.35 3.94
CA ILE A 256 29.35 16.14 4.23
C ILE A 256 28.90 16.80 5.54
N GLY A 257 29.80 17.43 6.29
CA GLY A 257 29.52 18.04 7.59
C GLY A 257 29.20 17.05 8.71
N ALA A 258 29.75 15.83 8.65
CA ALA A 258 29.51 14.78 9.62
C ALA A 258 30.12 15.12 10.99
N THR A 259 29.33 14.93 12.05
CA THR A 259 29.76 15.07 13.45
C THR A 259 29.70 13.73 14.17
N ASP A 260 30.23 13.67 15.39
CA ASP A 260 30.15 12.44 16.20
C ASP A 260 28.70 12.10 16.59
N ASP A 261 27.86 13.13 16.75
CA ASP A 261 26.44 12.99 17.04
C ASP A 261 25.62 12.63 15.79
N ASN A 262 25.98 13.22 14.64
CA ASN A 262 25.37 12.99 13.33
C ASN A 262 26.42 12.55 12.29
N PRO A 263 26.79 11.26 12.27
CA PRO A 263 27.90 10.78 11.46
C PRO A 263 27.59 10.70 9.95
N ASP A 264 26.33 10.87 9.53
CA ASP A 264 25.90 10.89 8.12
C ASP A 264 24.76 11.91 7.92
N PRO A 265 25.07 13.21 7.79
CA PRO A 265 24.08 14.27 7.64
C PRO A 265 23.28 14.19 6.34
N LEU A 266 23.82 13.46 5.35
CA LEU A 266 23.27 13.34 4.00
C LEU A 266 22.65 11.95 3.76
N TYR A 267 22.35 11.20 4.83
CA TYR A 267 21.85 9.82 4.81
C TYR A 267 20.65 9.58 3.88
N ASN A 268 19.85 10.62 3.61
CA ASN A 268 18.65 10.61 2.75
C ASN A 268 18.75 11.54 1.52
N THR A 269 19.90 12.15 1.26
CA THR A 269 20.07 13.14 0.19
C THR A 269 20.47 12.43 -1.09
N ASN A 270 19.61 12.42 -2.12
CA ASN A 270 19.95 11.86 -3.44
C ASN A 270 21.31 12.39 -3.93
N PHE A 271 22.15 11.56 -4.57
CA PHE A 271 23.45 11.98 -5.15
C PHE A 271 23.31 13.27 -5.96
N HIS A 272 22.21 13.45 -6.69
CA HIS A 272 21.93 14.65 -7.48
C HIS A 272 21.84 15.95 -6.66
N PHE A 273 21.38 15.89 -5.42
CA PHE A 273 21.22 17.04 -4.53
C PHE A 273 22.43 17.24 -3.60
N LEU A 274 23.48 16.43 -3.74
CA LEU A 274 24.73 16.70 -3.04
C LEU A 274 25.34 18.03 -3.54
N PRO A 275 26.01 18.77 -2.65
CA PRO A 275 26.92 19.84 -3.05
C PRO A 275 27.92 19.35 -4.11
N ASP A 276 28.23 20.18 -5.11
CA ASP A 276 29.06 19.75 -6.25
C ASP A 276 30.50 19.39 -5.85
N ASP A 277 31.03 20.04 -4.82
CA ASP A 277 32.30 19.72 -4.18
C ASP A 277 32.30 18.33 -3.54
N VAL A 278 31.17 17.91 -2.95
CA VAL A 278 30.99 16.56 -2.40
C VAL A 278 30.92 15.54 -3.54
N LYS A 279 30.18 15.81 -4.62
CA LYS A 279 30.10 14.91 -5.80
C LYS A 279 31.47 14.67 -6.42
N GLU A 280 32.23 15.75 -6.64
CA GLU A 280 33.57 15.69 -7.24
C GLU A 280 34.54 14.91 -6.35
N LEU A 281 34.47 15.10 -5.03
CA LEU A 281 35.26 14.34 -4.05
C LEU A 281 34.97 12.83 -4.13
N LEU A 282 33.70 12.46 -4.23
CA LEU A 282 33.24 11.07 -4.29
C LEU A 282 33.68 10.39 -5.58
N GLU A 283 33.55 11.08 -6.73
CA GLU A 283 34.05 10.61 -8.02
C GLU A 283 35.57 10.46 -8.02
N ARG A 284 36.30 11.46 -7.49
CA ARG A 284 37.76 11.43 -7.36
C ARG A 284 38.25 10.25 -6.52
N LYS A 285 37.56 9.95 -5.43
CA LYS A 285 37.90 8.82 -4.55
C LYS A 285 37.34 7.48 -5.02
N SER A 286 36.68 7.45 -6.19
CA SER A 286 36.03 6.25 -6.75
C SER A 286 35.04 5.62 -5.76
N TYR A 287 34.43 6.44 -4.90
CA TYR A 287 33.33 6.01 -4.05
C TYR A 287 32.04 6.05 -4.86
N ASP A 288 31.38 4.91 -4.99
CA ASP A 288 30.05 4.84 -5.59
C ASP A 288 29.02 5.39 -4.59
N TYR A 289 28.88 6.71 -4.51
CA TYR A 289 27.82 7.39 -3.76
C TYR A 289 26.51 7.42 -4.54
N ARG A 290 26.33 6.57 -5.56
CA ARG A 290 24.98 6.39 -6.10
C ARG A 290 24.18 5.68 -5.02
N ILE A 291 23.37 6.45 -4.30
CA ILE A 291 22.29 5.91 -3.50
C ILE A 291 21.53 4.97 -4.45
N PRO A 292 21.38 3.67 -4.13
CA PRO A 292 20.48 2.84 -4.87
C PRO A 292 19.13 3.56 -4.88
N ALA A 293 18.54 3.79 -6.06
CA ALA A 293 17.14 4.16 -6.16
C ALA A 293 16.32 3.08 -5.44
N GLY A 294 16.08 3.26 -4.15
CA GLY A 294 15.97 2.13 -3.24
C GLY A 294 15.93 2.52 -1.77
N GLU A 295 14.85 3.21 -1.41
CA GLU A 295 14.14 3.09 -0.12
C GLU A 295 14.93 3.37 1.17
N CYS A 296 14.52 4.40 1.92
CA CYS A 296 14.88 4.63 3.32
C CYS A 296 14.81 3.35 4.19
N ILE A 297 15.88 3.04 4.94
CA ILE A 297 15.92 1.95 5.93
C ILE A 297 16.07 2.52 7.34
N ARG A 298 15.28 1.93 8.26
CA ARG A 298 15.33 2.17 9.71
C ARG A 298 16.76 2.06 10.26
N CYS A 299 17.41 3.20 10.55
CA CYS A 299 18.43 3.30 11.58
C CYS A 299 17.75 3.60 12.93
N TYR A 300 18.17 2.94 14.02
CA TYR A 300 17.56 3.08 15.35
C TYR A 300 17.73 4.49 15.97
N LYS A 301 18.55 5.37 15.36
CA LYS A 301 18.64 6.81 15.67
C LYS A 301 17.55 7.67 14.97
N CYS A 302 16.84 7.12 13.96
CA CYS A 302 15.89 7.87 13.12
C CYS A 302 14.50 8.07 13.73
N THR A 303 14.26 7.71 15.00
CA THR A 303 12.94 7.87 15.63
C THR A 303 12.55 9.33 15.88
N GLU A 304 13.52 10.26 15.95
CA GLU A 304 13.24 11.68 16.06
C GLU A 304 13.39 12.41 14.71
N VAL A 305 14.51 12.26 13.98
CA VAL A 305 14.82 13.10 12.79
C VAL A 305 14.11 12.67 11.50
N CYS A 306 14.00 11.36 11.18
CA CYS A 306 13.23 10.93 9.99
C CYS A 306 11.72 11.06 10.21
N ASN A 307 11.24 11.00 11.46
CA ASN A 307 9.84 11.27 11.75
C ASN A 307 9.49 12.74 11.51
N THR A 308 10.43 13.69 11.68
CA THR A 308 10.20 15.10 11.31
C THR A 308 10.19 15.30 9.80
N ALA A 309 11.21 14.83 9.06
CA ALA A 309 11.27 14.98 7.59
C ALA A 309 10.16 14.20 6.86
N ALA A 310 9.76 13.02 7.37
CA ALA A 310 8.60 12.30 6.86
C ALA A 310 7.29 13.01 7.21
N LYS A 311 7.18 13.68 8.37
CA LYS A 311 5.99 14.50 8.71
C LYS A 311 5.93 15.81 7.91
N GLU A 312 7.06 16.36 7.50
CA GLU A 312 7.16 17.59 6.69
C GLU A 312 6.95 17.31 5.20
N SER A 313 7.49 16.21 4.65
CA SER A 313 7.23 15.81 3.25
C SER A 313 5.79 15.35 2.98
N GLN A 314 5.03 15.01 4.02
CA GLN A 314 3.63 14.59 3.95
C GLN A 314 2.63 15.73 3.95
N LYS A 315 3.06 16.94 4.31
CA LYS A 315 2.17 18.09 4.41
C LYS A 315 2.29 18.92 3.14
N GLU A 316 1.31 18.75 2.26
CA GLU A 316 1.00 19.84 1.33
C GLU A 316 0.66 21.09 2.16
N ALA A 317 1.04 22.26 1.67
CA ALA A 317 0.67 23.49 2.35
C ALA A 317 -0.81 23.75 2.13
N PHE A 318 -1.48 24.20 3.17
CA PHE A 318 -2.88 24.61 3.08
C PHE A 318 -2.99 26.11 3.33
N LEU A 319 -3.91 26.77 2.65
CA LEU A 319 -4.28 28.14 2.98
C LEU A 319 -4.70 28.24 4.46
N PRO A 320 -4.44 29.34 5.18
CA PRO A 320 -4.95 29.51 6.54
C PRO A 320 -6.49 29.47 6.60
N PRO A 321 -7.13 28.85 7.61
CA PRO A 321 -8.60 28.77 7.68
C PRO A 321 -9.32 30.11 7.57
N ALA A 322 -8.72 31.20 8.07
CA ALA A 322 -9.30 32.54 7.97
C ALA A 322 -9.35 33.07 6.53
N SER A 323 -8.36 32.75 5.69
CA SER A 323 -8.33 33.20 4.29
C SER A 323 -9.17 32.31 3.38
N ARG A 324 -9.29 31.00 3.69
CA ARG A 324 -10.12 30.05 2.92
C ARG A 324 -11.57 30.50 2.76
N LYS A 325 -12.14 31.19 3.76
CA LYS A 325 -13.56 31.57 3.79
C LYS A 325 -13.94 32.62 2.75
N THR A 326 -12.98 33.35 2.20
CA THR A 326 -13.25 34.50 1.33
C THR A 326 -12.62 34.36 -0.06
N THR A 327 -12.13 33.16 -0.41
CA THR A 327 -11.49 32.91 -1.70
C THR A 327 -11.87 31.55 -2.25
N TYR A 328 -11.85 31.47 -3.58
CA TYR A 328 -11.96 30.23 -4.36
C TYR A 328 -10.58 29.72 -4.82
N GLU A 329 -9.48 30.32 -4.35
CA GLU A 329 -8.15 29.76 -4.52
C GLU A 329 -8.07 28.32 -3.99
N GLU A 330 -7.30 27.49 -4.69
CA GLU A 330 -7.10 26.10 -4.30
C GLU A 330 -6.55 26.02 -2.87
N VAL A 331 -7.27 25.29 -2.02
CA VAL A 331 -6.97 25.25 -0.58
C VAL A 331 -5.65 24.56 -0.29
N ALA A 332 -5.33 23.53 -1.07
CA ALA A 332 -4.15 22.70 -0.89
C ALA A 332 -3.15 22.92 -2.03
N SER A 333 -1.89 23.21 -1.73
CA SER A 333 -0.87 23.59 -2.72
C SER A 333 -0.21 22.42 -3.45
N GLY A 334 -0.48 21.18 -3.05
CA GLY A 334 0.24 20.00 -3.53
C GLY A 334 1.68 19.92 -3.01
N LEU A 335 2.46 19.01 -3.59
CA LEU A 335 3.85 18.74 -3.22
C LEU A 335 4.82 19.52 -4.08
N THR A 336 5.91 20.00 -3.48
CA THR A 336 7.09 20.41 -4.25
C THR A 336 7.79 19.18 -4.84
N GLU A 337 8.73 19.39 -5.76
CA GLU A 337 9.50 18.30 -6.35
C GLU A 337 10.34 17.53 -5.33
N GLU A 338 10.99 18.26 -4.43
CA GLU A 338 11.74 17.67 -3.33
C GLU A 338 10.82 16.82 -2.44
N GLN A 339 9.67 17.36 -2.03
CA GLN A 339 8.68 16.62 -1.24
C GLN A 339 8.16 15.38 -1.98
N ALA A 340 7.88 15.49 -3.28
CA ALA A 340 7.41 14.38 -4.10
C ALA A 340 8.45 13.26 -4.23
N VAL A 341 9.73 13.58 -4.41
CA VAL A 341 10.81 12.58 -4.45
C VAL A 341 10.99 11.93 -3.08
N ILE A 342 10.98 12.71 -1.99
CA ILE A 342 11.06 12.18 -0.62
C ILE A 342 9.88 11.23 -0.33
N GLU A 343 8.66 11.65 -0.68
CA GLU A 343 7.45 10.85 -0.48
C GLU A 343 7.46 9.58 -1.34
N ALA A 344 7.87 9.69 -2.61
CA ALA A 344 8.03 8.54 -3.49
C ALA A 344 9.02 7.52 -2.92
N ASN A 345 10.14 7.98 -2.35
CA ASN A 345 11.17 7.14 -1.72
C ASN A 345 10.67 6.29 -0.54
N ARG A 346 9.53 6.65 0.08
CA ARG A 346 8.90 5.84 1.13
C ARG A 346 8.22 4.58 0.60
N CYS A 347 7.88 4.53 -0.69
CA CYS A 347 7.17 3.41 -1.31
C CYS A 347 8.05 2.14 -1.34
N LEU A 348 7.51 1.00 -0.89
CA LEU A 348 8.22 -0.29 -0.79
C LEU A 348 8.29 -1.08 -2.10
N ASN A 349 7.87 -0.48 -3.22
CA ASN A 349 7.74 -1.10 -4.55
C ASN A 349 7.22 -2.55 -4.50
N CYS A 350 6.07 -2.74 -3.83
CA CYS A 350 5.57 -4.05 -3.44
C CYS A 350 5.28 -4.92 -4.67
N VAL A 351 5.85 -6.12 -4.73
CA VAL A 351 5.64 -7.08 -5.84
C VAL A 351 4.16 -7.41 -6.05
N ASP A 352 3.41 -7.55 -4.96
CA ASP A 352 1.97 -7.86 -5.00
C ASP A 352 1.10 -6.61 -5.22
N ALA A 353 1.65 -5.42 -5.03
CA ALA A 353 1.03 -4.12 -5.36
C ALA A 353 -0.46 -3.97 -4.96
N PRO A 354 -0.83 -4.05 -3.66
CA PRO A 354 -2.23 -3.96 -3.23
C PRO A 354 -2.90 -2.64 -3.64
N CYS A 355 -2.12 -1.56 -3.69
CA CYS A 355 -2.54 -0.25 -4.18
C CYS A 355 -3.04 -0.29 -5.64
N ARG A 356 -2.40 -1.07 -6.50
CA ARG A 356 -2.81 -1.28 -7.89
C ARG A 356 -4.05 -2.14 -7.98
N MET A 357 -4.07 -3.27 -7.26
CA MET A 357 -5.20 -4.22 -7.30
C MET A 357 -6.52 -3.62 -6.83
N THR A 358 -6.46 -2.66 -5.89
CA THR A 358 -7.64 -2.00 -5.33
C THR A 358 -8.10 -0.80 -6.17
N CYS A 359 -7.22 -0.22 -6.99
CA CYS A 359 -7.58 0.88 -7.88
C CYS A 359 -8.59 0.38 -8.93
N PRO A 360 -9.78 0.99 -9.07
CA PRO A 360 -10.78 0.55 -10.05
C PRO A 360 -10.25 0.56 -11.50
N ALA A 361 -9.42 1.54 -11.85
CA ALA A 361 -8.78 1.62 -13.17
C ALA A 361 -7.48 0.79 -13.29
N ASN A 362 -7.05 0.13 -12.21
CA ASN A 362 -5.85 -0.70 -12.14
C ASN A 362 -4.57 0.07 -12.58
N ILE A 363 -4.44 1.32 -12.13
CA ILE A 363 -3.27 2.17 -12.38
C ILE A 363 -2.03 1.53 -11.74
N ASP A 364 -0.90 1.52 -12.45
CA ASP A 364 0.34 0.92 -11.99
C ASP A 364 1.09 1.82 -10.99
N VAL A 365 0.55 1.87 -9.77
CA VAL A 365 1.07 2.71 -8.68
C VAL A 365 2.55 2.47 -8.40
N PRO A 366 3.03 1.23 -8.20
CA PRO A 366 4.46 1.02 -7.92
C PRO A 366 5.35 1.53 -9.05
N ARG A 367 4.93 1.37 -10.32
CA ARG A 367 5.70 1.83 -11.47
C ARG A 367 5.80 3.35 -11.52
N TYR A 368 4.69 4.09 -11.49
CA TYR A 368 4.79 5.55 -11.61
C TYR A 368 5.47 6.18 -10.39
N VAL A 369 5.25 5.63 -9.19
CA VAL A 369 5.96 6.09 -7.99
C VAL A 369 7.46 5.80 -8.09
N LYS A 370 7.85 4.65 -8.64
CA LYS A 370 9.26 4.34 -8.91
C LYS A 370 9.87 5.35 -9.90
N LEU A 371 9.16 5.71 -10.97
CA LEU A 371 9.63 6.69 -11.94
C LEU A 371 9.80 8.10 -11.32
N ILE A 372 8.95 8.48 -10.37
CA ILE A 372 9.15 9.71 -9.58
C ILE A 372 10.44 9.63 -8.75
N LYS A 373 10.75 8.48 -8.12
CA LYS A 373 12.03 8.29 -7.40
C LYS A 373 13.24 8.46 -8.33
N GLU A 374 13.10 8.00 -9.56
CA GLU A 374 14.13 8.08 -10.61
C GLU A 374 14.14 9.43 -11.34
N MET A 375 13.29 10.38 -10.92
CA MET A 375 13.09 11.71 -11.52
C MET A 375 12.66 11.65 -13.01
N ASP A 376 12.16 10.50 -13.47
CA ASP A 376 11.48 10.36 -14.75
C ASP A 376 9.99 10.71 -14.58
N PHE A 377 9.73 12.00 -14.39
CA PHE A 377 8.36 12.50 -14.16
C PHE A 377 7.46 12.34 -15.38
N ARG A 378 8.05 12.41 -16.59
CA ARG A 378 7.33 12.19 -17.84
C ARG A 378 6.89 10.73 -17.98
N GLY A 379 7.79 9.78 -17.76
CA GLY A 379 7.45 8.36 -17.76
C GLY A 379 6.46 8.00 -16.65
N SER A 380 6.53 8.67 -15.50
CA SER A 380 5.53 8.55 -14.43
C SER A 380 4.15 8.99 -14.90
N LEU A 381 4.03 10.18 -15.52
CA LEU A 381 2.78 10.69 -16.07
C LEU A 381 2.20 9.74 -17.15
N GLU A 382 3.04 9.28 -18.08
CA GLU A 382 2.69 8.28 -19.11
C GLU A 382 2.11 7.01 -18.50
N THR A 383 2.71 6.52 -17.43
CA THR A 383 2.24 5.34 -16.70
C THR A 383 0.85 5.54 -16.10
N ILE A 384 0.53 6.76 -15.66
CA ILE A 384 -0.81 7.09 -15.14
C ILE A 384 -1.82 7.19 -16.29
N ILE A 385 -1.47 7.93 -17.36
CA ILE A 385 -2.32 8.16 -18.55
C ILE A 385 -2.66 6.85 -19.27
N ASP A 386 -1.79 5.83 -19.22
CA ASP A 386 -2.08 4.47 -19.72
C ASP A 386 -3.44 3.95 -19.23
N ARG A 387 -3.87 4.37 -18.04
CA ARG A 387 -5.14 3.96 -17.44
C ARG A 387 -6.11 5.09 -17.15
N ALA A 388 -5.66 6.32 -16.91
CA ALA A 388 -6.53 7.42 -16.55
C ALA A 388 -6.11 8.73 -17.25
N PRO A 389 -6.88 9.23 -18.23
CA PRO A 389 -6.54 10.44 -18.98
C PRO A 389 -6.81 11.75 -18.21
N LEU A 390 -7.23 11.67 -16.94
CA LEU A 390 -7.47 12.80 -16.05
C LEU A 390 -6.60 12.68 -14.75
N PRO A 391 -5.26 12.57 -14.88
CA PRO A 391 -4.35 12.37 -13.74
C PRO A 391 -4.38 13.47 -12.67
N GLY A 392 -4.42 14.74 -13.07
CA GLY A 392 -4.46 15.93 -12.22
C GLY A 392 -5.77 16.06 -11.48
N THR A 393 -6.90 15.85 -12.17
CA THR A 393 -8.21 15.74 -11.53
C THR A 393 -8.21 14.62 -10.47
N LEU A 394 -7.74 13.42 -10.83
CA LEU A 394 -7.62 12.30 -9.89
C LEU A 394 -6.59 12.52 -8.78
N GLY A 395 -5.67 13.45 -8.95
CA GLY A 395 -4.74 13.92 -7.93
C GLY A 395 -5.44 14.78 -6.86
N ARG A 396 -6.56 15.40 -7.20
CA ARG A 396 -7.33 16.28 -6.30
C ARG A 396 -8.51 15.57 -5.66
N VAL A 397 -9.35 14.90 -6.46
CA VAL A 397 -10.70 14.50 -6.02
C VAL A 397 -10.87 12.99 -5.76
N CYS A 398 -9.85 12.18 -6.07
CA CYS A 398 -9.95 10.74 -5.89
C CYS A 398 -10.02 10.37 -4.40
N PRO A 399 -10.92 9.46 -3.97
CA PRO A 399 -10.96 8.98 -2.59
C PRO A 399 -9.74 8.13 -2.19
N ALA A 400 -8.86 7.82 -3.16
CA ALA A 400 -7.58 7.15 -2.96
C ALA A 400 -7.67 5.80 -2.21
N PRO A 401 -8.52 4.85 -2.63
CA PRO A 401 -8.64 3.54 -1.98
C PRO A 401 -7.33 2.73 -2.03
N CYS A 402 -6.42 3.11 -2.93
CA CYS A 402 -5.06 2.58 -3.00
C CYS A 402 -4.19 2.92 -1.77
N GLN A 403 -4.49 4.02 -1.07
CA GLN A 403 -3.79 4.44 0.15
C GLN A 403 -4.26 3.61 1.35
N ASP A 404 -5.56 3.29 1.44
CA ASP A 404 -6.16 2.52 2.54
C ASP A 404 -5.55 1.12 2.68
N VAL A 405 -5.18 0.50 1.56
CA VAL A 405 -4.57 -0.84 1.51
C VAL A 405 -3.04 -0.82 1.48
N CYS A 406 -2.43 0.37 1.57
CA CYS A 406 -0.99 0.52 1.43
C CYS A 406 -0.25 -0.21 2.57
N ARG A 407 0.74 -1.05 2.22
CA ARG A 407 1.53 -1.80 3.22
C ARG A 407 2.28 -0.87 4.18
N ARG A 408 2.68 0.32 3.72
CA ARG A 408 3.33 1.33 4.57
C ARG A 408 2.40 1.84 5.68
N GLY A 409 1.10 1.94 5.36
CA GLY A 409 0.02 2.35 6.26
C GLY A 409 -0.17 1.45 7.49
N LYS A 410 0.35 0.21 7.47
CA LYS A 410 0.27 -0.70 8.62
C LYS A 410 1.21 -0.32 9.77
N ASN A 411 2.30 0.39 9.47
CA ASN A 411 3.36 0.73 10.42
C ASN A 411 3.71 2.23 10.36
N GLY A 412 2.68 3.07 10.25
CA GLY A 412 2.78 4.53 10.06
C GLY A 412 1.83 5.00 8.96
N GLU A 413 2.09 6.17 8.40
CA GLU A 413 1.24 6.72 7.34
C GLU A 413 1.40 5.96 6.01
N PRO A 414 0.33 5.85 5.20
CA PRO A 414 0.43 5.32 3.84
C PRO A 414 1.29 6.24 2.95
N ILE A 415 1.57 5.74 1.75
CA ILE A 415 2.15 6.58 0.69
C ILE A 415 1.05 7.53 0.19
N GLN A 416 1.37 8.81 0.01
CA GLN A 416 0.50 9.83 -0.55
C GLN A 416 0.41 9.68 -2.08
N ILE A 417 -0.07 8.51 -2.51
CA ILE A 417 -0.21 8.06 -3.90
C ILE A 417 -1.00 9.08 -4.73
N ARG A 418 -2.04 9.67 -4.13
CA ARG A 418 -2.87 10.71 -4.75
C ARG A 418 -2.07 12.00 -5.00
N LEU A 419 -1.31 12.48 -4.02
CA LEU A 419 -0.50 13.69 -4.14
C LEU A 419 0.67 13.53 -5.11
N LEU A 420 1.31 12.37 -5.13
CA LEU A 420 2.34 12.04 -6.13
C LEU A 420 1.79 12.07 -7.56
N LYS A 421 0.53 11.64 -7.74
CA LYS A 421 -0.17 11.73 -9.04
C LYS A 421 -0.45 13.18 -9.43
N ARG A 422 -0.94 13.98 -8.47
CA ARG A 422 -1.16 15.42 -8.64
C ARG A 422 0.11 16.13 -9.08
N PHE A 423 1.21 15.94 -8.33
CA PHE A 423 2.51 16.55 -8.58
C PHE A 423 3.00 16.36 -10.03
N VAL A 424 2.98 15.12 -10.53
CA VAL A 424 3.46 14.85 -11.91
C VAL A 424 2.52 15.42 -12.97
N SER A 425 1.21 15.46 -12.71
CA SER A 425 0.26 16.05 -13.64
C SER A 425 0.43 17.56 -13.73
N ASP A 426 0.46 18.25 -12.58
CA ASP A 426 0.49 19.71 -12.49
C ASP A 426 1.71 20.29 -13.21
N LYS A 427 2.85 19.59 -13.17
CA LYS A 427 4.09 20.03 -13.81
C LYS A 427 4.24 19.64 -15.27
N TYR A 428 3.71 18.48 -15.69
CA TYR A 428 4.15 17.85 -16.94
C TYR A 428 3.04 17.58 -17.96
N ILE A 429 1.76 17.77 -17.61
CA ILE A 429 0.65 17.49 -18.53
C ILE A 429 0.76 18.29 -19.84
N ASP A 430 1.14 19.57 -19.76
CA ASP A 430 1.27 20.47 -20.92
C ASP A 430 2.49 20.13 -21.81
N THR A 431 3.47 19.42 -21.26
CA THR A 431 4.70 19.03 -21.96
C THR A 431 4.63 17.62 -22.54
N HIS A 432 3.51 16.93 -22.31
CA HIS A 432 3.34 15.54 -22.69
C HIS A 432 3.11 15.41 -24.21
N SER A 433 3.94 14.61 -24.89
CA SER A 433 3.82 14.42 -26.34
C SER A 433 2.52 13.72 -26.71
N ASN A 434 2.04 14.03 -27.92
CA ASN A 434 0.95 13.28 -28.55
C ASN A 434 1.22 11.77 -28.54
N VAL A 435 0.18 11.03 -28.18
CA VAL A 435 0.18 9.58 -28.22
C VAL A 435 0.14 9.14 -29.67
N VAL A 436 0.93 8.13 -30.03
CA VAL A 436 0.93 7.56 -31.38
C VAL A 436 -0.46 6.96 -31.65
N ARG A 437 -1.21 7.58 -32.55
CA ARG A 437 -2.53 7.09 -32.99
C ARG A 437 -2.38 5.93 -33.95
N GLU A 438 -3.28 4.96 -33.83
CA GLU A 438 -3.43 3.90 -34.83
C GLU A 438 -3.96 4.49 -36.15
N PRO A 439 -3.73 3.82 -37.30
CA PRO A 439 -4.23 4.28 -38.58
C PRO A 439 -5.75 4.52 -38.58
N PRO A 440 -6.25 5.51 -39.34
CA PRO A 440 -7.68 5.80 -39.41
C PRO A 440 -8.51 4.57 -39.77
N THR A 441 -9.55 4.30 -38.98
CA THR A 441 -10.46 3.17 -39.19
C THR A 441 -11.58 3.48 -40.17
N GLY A 442 -11.80 4.76 -40.46
CA GLY A 442 -12.95 5.26 -41.24
C GLY A 442 -14.28 5.21 -40.48
N LYS A 443 -14.26 4.89 -39.18
CA LYS A 443 -15.46 4.81 -38.34
C LYS A 443 -15.66 6.08 -37.53
N ARG A 444 -16.91 6.52 -37.43
CA ARG A 444 -17.32 7.73 -36.70
C ARG A 444 -18.09 7.37 -35.43
N VAL A 445 -17.76 8.04 -34.33
CA VAL A 445 -18.38 7.81 -33.02
C VAL A 445 -18.86 9.12 -32.42
N ALA A 446 -20.13 9.15 -32.00
CA ALA A 446 -20.67 10.23 -31.19
C ALA A 446 -20.62 9.86 -29.71
N ILE A 447 -20.24 10.81 -28.87
CA ILE A 447 -20.24 10.67 -27.40
C ILE A 447 -21.12 11.78 -26.83
N VAL A 448 -22.14 11.42 -26.07
CA VAL A 448 -23.06 12.35 -25.43
C VAL A 448 -22.63 12.53 -23.97
N GLY A 449 -22.11 13.70 -23.64
CA GLY A 449 -21.59 14.06 -22.32
C GLY A 449 -20.05 14.11 -22.26
N SER A 450 -19.52 15.21 -21.73
CA SER A 450 -18.07 15.44 -21.54
C SER A 450 -17.58 15.16 -20.13
N GLY A 451 -18.31 14.34 -19.36
CA GLY A 451 -17.87 13.87 -18.05
C GLY A 451 -16.67 12.91 -18.13
N PRO A 452 -16.13 12.47 -16.98
CA PRO A 452 -14.94 11.62 -16.92
C PRO A 452 -15.07 10.31 -17.71
N ALA A 453 -16.25 9.71 -17.76
CA ALA A 453 -16.53 8.52 -18.57
C ALA A 453 -16.45 8.83 -20.08
N GLY A 454 -17.17 9.86 -20.53
CA GLY A 454 -17.20 10.31 -21.93
C GLY A 454 -15.82 10.71 -22.44
N LEU A 455 -15.09 11.55 -21.70
CA LEU A 455 -13.71 11.95 -22.04
C LEU A 455 -12.76 10.76 -22.12
N THR A 456 -12.90 9.78 -21.22
CA THR A 456 -12.09 8.56 -21.25
C THR A 456 -12.36 7.74 -22.50
N VAL A 457 -13.62 7.51 -22.85
CA VAL A 457 -13.96 6.77 -24.07
C VAL A 457 -13.50 7.53 -25.30
N ALA A 458 -13.67 8.86 -25.31
CA ALA A 458 -13.28 9.71 -26.42
C ALA A 458 -11.79 9.59 -26.73
N TYR A 459 -10.96 9.78 -25.70
CA TYR A 459 -9.52 9.61 -25.80
C TYR A 459 -9.14 8.21 -26.32
N ARG A 460 -9.70 7.15 -25.70
CA ARG A 460 -9.34 5.77 -26.05
C ARG A 460 -9.70 5.40 -27.49
N LEU A 461 -10.88 5.80 -27.96
CA LEU A 461 -11.30 5.54 -29.33
C LEU A 461 -10.53 6.41 -30.33
N SER A 462 -10.19 7.65 -29.97
CA SER A 462 -9.39 8.53 -30.82
C SER A 462 -7.97 7.97 -31.06
N VAL A 463 -7.34 7.41 -30.02
CA VAL A 463 -6.04 6.71 -30.13
C VAL A 463 -6.14 5.46 -30.99
N LYS A 464 -7.31 4.79 -31.01
CA LYS A 464 -7.61 3.64 -31.88
C LYS A 464 -7.97 4.00 -33.32
N GLY A 465 -7.77 5.25 -33.74
CA GLY A 465 -7.95 5.69 -35.13
C GLY A 465 -9.39 5.98 -35.54
N HIS A 466 -10.35 5.98 -34.60
CA HIS A 466 -11.74 6.38 -34.89
C HIS A 466 -11.87 7.91 -34.93
N GLU A 467 -12.80 8.40 -35.73
CA GLU A 467 -13.22 9.80 -35.69
C GLU A 467 -14.23 9.99 -34.56
N VAL A 468 -13.87 10.79 -33.55
CA VAL A 468 -14.67 10.94 -32.33
C VAL A 468 -15.14 12.37 -32.17
N GLN A 469 -16.44 12.52 -31.92
CA GLN A 469 -17.07 13.79 -31.61
C GLN A 469 -17.87 13.70 -30.31
N VAL A 470 -17.58 14.61 -29.38
CA VAL A 470 -18.29 14.73 -28.10
C VAL A 470 -19.30 15.87 -28.20
N PHE A 471 -20.51 15.62 -27.74
CA PHE A 471 -21.60 16.58 -27.62
C PHE A 471 -21.84 16.85 -26.14
N GLU A 472 -21.78 18.12 -25.76
CA GLU A 472 -21.92 18.58 -24.38
C GLU A 472 -23.00 19.66 -24.31
N GLU A 473 -23.93 19.51 -23.37
CA GLU A 473 -25.04 20.45 -23.18
C GLU A 473 -24.54 21.80 -22.66
N LEU A 474 -23.54 21.79 -21.77
CA LEU A 474 -23.01 22.99 -21.15
C LEU A 474 -22.05 23.75 -22.07
N PRO A 475 -21.81 25.04 -21.81
CA PRO A 475 -20.77 25.81 -22.53
C PRO A 475 -19.35 25.36 -22.21
N VAL A 476 -19.18 24.52 -21.19
CA VAL A 476 -17.90 24.08 -20.61
C VAL A 476 -17.82 22.55 -20.56
N LEU A 477 -16.59 22.03 -20.65
CA LEU A 477 -16.33 20.59 -20.60
C LEU A 477 -16.11 20.09 -19.16
N GLY A 478 -16.30 18.79 -18.94
CA GLY A 478 -15.92 18.09 -17.71
C GLY A 478 -17.10 17.54 -16.90
N GLY A 479 -18.34 17.88 -17.27
CA GLY A 479 -19.55 17.47 -16.55
C GLY A 479 -19.48 17.86 -15.07
N MET A 480 -19.80 16.93 -14.16
CA MET A 480 -19.77 17.19 -12.70
C MET A 480 -18.38 17.58 -12.16
N LEU A 481 -17.29 17.29 -12.86
CA LEU A 481 -15.96 17.79 -12.47
C LEU A 481 -15.90 19.31 -12.52
N ARG A 482 -16.59 19.91 -13.50
CA ARG A 482 -16.59 21.34 -13.79
C ARG A 482 -17.66 22.10 -13.02
N VAL A 483 -18.87 21.52 -12.90
CA VAL A 483 -20.01 22.23 -12.31
C VAL A 483 -20.40 21.72 -10.92
N GLY A 484 -19.90 20.56 -10.51
CA GLY A 484 -20.21 19.98 -9.21
C GLY A 484 -19.12 20.21 -8.17
N ILE A 485 -17.85 20.08 -8.55
CA ILE A 485 -16.72 20.20 -7.61
C ILE A 485 -16.26 21.67 -7.59
N PRO A 486 -16.22 22.32 -6.42
CA PRO A 486 -15.81 23.72 -6.33
C PRO A 486 -14.35 23.98 -6.72
N ASP A 487 -14.09 25.18 -7.25
CA ASP A 487 -12.77 25.63 -7.72
C ASP A 487 -11.66 25.52 -6.66
N TYR A 488 -12.00 25.73 -5.39
CA TYR A 488 -11.05 25.62 -4.29
C TYR A 488 -10.57 24.17 -4.03
N ARG A 489 -11.18 23.17 -4.68
CA ARG A 489 -10.76 21.76 -4.68
C ARG A 489 -10.28 21.28 -6.05
N LEU A 490 -10.91 21.74 -7.13
CA LEU A 490 -10.54 21.41 -8.50
C LEU A 490 -10.53 22.68 -9.35
N PRO A 491 -9.37 23.35 -9.47
CA PRO A 491 -9.27 24.58 -10.22
C PRO A 491 -9.68 24.40 -11.69
N PRO A 492 -10.43 25.35 -12.25
CA PRO A 492 -10.92 25.22 -13.60
C PRO A 492 -9.86 24.99 -14.66
N GLU A 493 -8.75 25.71 -14.52
CA GLU A 493 -7.61 25.71 -15.43
C GLU A 493 -6.91 24.34 -15.50
N ASP A 494 -6.85 23.62 -14.38
CA ASP A 494 -6.20 22.31 -14.34
C ASP A 494 -7.03 21.25 -15.08
N LEU A 495 -8.36 21.32 -14.99
CA LEU A 495 -9.24 20.48 -15.81
C LEU A 495 -9.19 20.86 -17.30
N ASP A 496 -9.00 22.16 -17.61
CA ASP A 496 -8.84 22.62 -18.99
C ASP A 496 -7.55 22.08 -19.62
N LYS A 497 -6.44 22.00 -18.88
CA LYS A 497 -5.20 21.37 -19.38
C LYS A 497 -5.45 19.93 -19.84
N GLU A 498 -6.15 19.14 -19.03
CA GLU A 498 -6.43 17.74 -19.34
C GLU A 498 -7.40 17.58 -20.53
N THR A 499 -8.47 18.37 -20.58
CA THR A 499 -9.44 18.32 -21.68
C THR A 499 -8.84 18.84 -23.00
N ASN A 500 -7.98 19.85 -22.94
CA ASN A 500 -7.22 20.35 -24.08
C ASN A 500 -6.21 19.32 -24.59
N TRP A 501 -5.50 18.64 -23.68
CA TRP A 501 -4.62 17.55 -24.05
C TRP A 501 -5.37 16.41 -24.76
N ILE A 502 -6.57 16.04 -24.28
CA ILE A 502 -7.43 15.04 -24.97
C ILE A 502 -7.86 15.52 -26.37
N ARG A 503 -8.14 16.82 -26.55
CA ARG A 503 -8.45 17.42 -27.85
C ARG A 503 -7.28 17.29 -28.83
N GLU A 504 -6.06 17.50 -28.35
CA GLU A 504 -4.83 17.34 -29.15
C GLU A 504 -4.64 15.89 -29.63
N GLN A 505 -5.24 14.91 -28.93
CA GLN A 505 -5.27 13.51 -29.37
C GLN A 505 -6.29 13.26 -30.48
N GLY A 506 -6.95 14.30 -31.02
CA GLY A 506 -7.83 14.24 -32.17
C GLY A 506 -9.32 14.12 -31.86
N VAL A 507 -9.72 14.36 -30.61
CA VAL A 507 -11.13 14.42 -30.20
C VAL A 507 -11.70 15.80 -30.56
N ARG A 508 -12.91 15.83 -31.12
CA ARG A 508 -13.65 17.07 -31.40
C ARG A 508 -14.75 17.28 -30.36
N TYR A 509 -14.92 18.53 -29.92
CA TYR A 509 -15.92 18.90 -28.93
C TYR A 509 -16.96 19.84 -29.56
N ASN A 510 -18.23 19.59 -29.29
CA ASN A 510 -19.35 20.47 -29.57
C ASN A 510 -20.06 20.78 -28.24
N THR A 511 -19.78 21.94 -27.66
CA THR A 511 -20.49 22.44 -26.47
C THR A 511 -21.78 23.15 -26.86
N ASN A 512 -22.67 23.40 -25.89
CA ASN A 512 -23.99 23.99 -26.10
C ASN A 512 -24.88 23.16 -27.04
N VAL A 513 -24.81 21.83 -26.95
CA VAL A 513 -25.66 20.91 -27.70
C VAL A 513 -26.35 19.94 -26.76
N SER A 514 -27.65 20.14 -26.54
CA SER A 514 -28.50 19.26 -25.73
C SER A 514 -29.17 18.22 -26.61
N ILE A 515 -28.87 16.95 -26.35
CA ILE A 515 -29.49 15.82 -27.08
C ILE A 515 -30.95 15.65 -26.62
N GLY A 516 -31.86 15.50 -27.59
CA GLY A 516 -33.30 15.51 -27.37
C GLY A 516 -33.95 16.90 -27.49
N LYS A 517 -33.16 17.98 -27.52
CA LYS A 517 -33.65 19.35 -27.77
C LYS A 517 -33.09 19.93 -29.07
N ASP A 518 -31.77 19.98 -29.19
CA ASP A 518 -31.08 20.57 -30.35
C ASP A 518 -30.83 19.53 -31.45
N ILE A 519 -30.48 18.30 -31.05
CA ILE A 519 -30.25 17.15 -31.94
C ILE A 519 -30.89 15.90 -31.33
N THR A 520 -31.63 15.13 -32.13
CA THR A 520 -32.25 13.86 -31.70
C THR A 520 -31.24 12.70 -31.66
N LEU A 521 -31.46 11.70 -30.80
CA LEU A 521 -30.62 10.50 -30.76
C LEU A 521 -30.67 9.70 -32.07
N GLU A 522 -31.82 9.67 -32.74
CA GLU A 522 -32.02 9.07 -34.08
C GLU A 522 -31.04 9.65 -35.09
N LYS A 523 -30.93 10.98 -35.13
CA LYS A 523 -30.00 11.67 -36.03
C LYS A 523 -28.55 11.26 -35.77
N LEU A 524 -28.16 11.14 -34.51
CA LEU A 524 -26.82 10.64 -34.17
C LEU A 524 -26.62 9.19 -34.63
N LEU A 525 -27.66 8.36 -34.58
CA LEU A 525 -27.58 6.97 -35.06
C LEU A 525 -27.55 6.85 -36.59
N GLU A 526 -28.10 7.82 -37.31
CA GLU A 526 -27.96 7.92 -38.77
C GLU A 526 -26.54 8.36 -39.17
N ASP A 527 -26.00 9.32 -38.44
CA ASP A 527 -24.75 9.97 -38.80
C ASP A 527 -23.51 9.19 -38.28
N TYR A 528 -23.60 8.48 -37.17
CA TYR A 528 -22.43 7.84 -36.56
C TYR A 528 -22.55 6.31 -36.55
N ASP A 529 -21.42 5.60 -36.70
CA ASP A 529 -21.39 4.13 -36.66
C ASP A 529 -21.70 3.57 -35.25
N ALA A 530 -21.46 4.37 -34.21
CA ALA A 530 -21.81 4.07 -32.83
C ALA A 530 -22.02 5.35 -32.01
N VAL A 531 -22.86 5.25 -30.97
CA VAL A 531 -23.14 6.34 -30.03
C VAL A 531 -22.88 5.87 -28.60
N LEU A 532 -22.19 6.68 -27.81
CA LEU A 532 -22.08 6.52 -26.36
C LEU A 532 -22.99 7.52 -25.65
N LEU A 533 -23.78 7.03 -24.70
CA LEU A 533 -24.49 7.82 -23.70
C LEU A 533 -23.66 7.85 -22.42
N ALA A 534 -23.22 9.04 -22.01
CA ALA A 534 -22.44 9.28 -20.80
C ALA A 534 -22.92 10.56 -20.12
N VAL A 535 -24.24 10.67 -19.94
CA VAL A 535 -24.94 11.88 -19.49
C VAL A 535 -24.85 12.10 -17.98
N GLY A 536 -24.41 11.09 -17.23
CA GLY A 536 -24.26 11.16 -15.77
C GLY A 536 -25.58 11.34 -15.00
N ALA A 537 -25.46 11.70 -13.72
CA ALA A 537 -26.60 11.84 -12.81
C ALA A 537 -26.77 13.30 -12.34
N HIS A 538 -27.62 14.06 -13.04
CA HIS A 538 -27.81 15.50 -12.80
C HIS A 538 -29.10 15.85 -12.03
N ARG A 539 -30.09 14.96 -11.97
CA ARG A 539 -31.36 15.22 -11.27
C ARG A 539 -31.17 15.04 -9.77
N PRO A 540 -31.40 16.06 -8.92
CA PRO A 540 -31.25 15.92 -7.48
C PRO A 540 -32.39 15.07 -6.89
N LYS A 541 -32.09 14.28 -5.85
CA LYS A 541 -33.14 13.66 -5.03
C LYS A 541 -33.73 14.68 -4.07
N GLN A 542 -35.03 14.63 -3.92
CA GLN A 542 -35.80 15.57 -3.10
C GLN A 542 -35.97 15.06 -1.66
N LEU A 543 -36.19 15.97 -0.70
CA LEU A 543 -36.44 15.61 0.70
C LEU A 543 -37.80 14.94 0.88
N ARG A 544 -38.73 15.17 -0.07
CA ARG A 544 -40.13 14.73 -0.04
C ARG A 544 -40.90 15.38 1.10
N LEU A 545 -40.60 16.66 1.33
CA LEU A 545 -41.31 17.50 2.28
C LEU A 545 -42.34 18.34 1.54
N GLU A 546 -43.47 18.60 2.20
CA GLU A 546 -44.53 19.43 1.65
C GLU A 546 -44.01 20.83 1.31
N GLY A 547 -44.32 21.32 0.09
CA GLY A 547 -43.93 22.64 -0.40
C GLY A 547 -42.48 22.78 -0.87
N GLU A 548 -41.63 21.74 -0.80
CA GLU A 548 -40.19 21.87 -1.07
C GLU A 548 -39.83 22.44 -2.45
N GLU A 549 -40.67 22.25 -3.47
CA GLU A 549 -40.42 22.72 -4.84
C GLU A 549 -40.83 24.18 -5.07
N SER A 550 -41.71 24.73 -4.24
CA SER A 550 -42.31 26.06 -4.43
C SER A 550 -41.76 27.12 -3.48
N ILE A 551 -41.08 26.72 -2.40
CA ILE A 551 -40.55 27.64 -1.38
C ILE A 551 -39.23 28.27 -1.86
N GLU A 552 -39.20 29.60 -1.93
CA GLU A 552 -37.96 30.37 -2.12
C GLU A 552 -37.01 30.12 -0.93
N GLY A 553 -35.76 29.75 -1.22
CA GLY A 553 -34.76 29.35 -0.22
C GLY A 553 -34.56 27.83 -0.15
N VAL A 554 -35.38 27.02 -0.83
CA VAL A 554 -35.08 25.59 -1.05
C VAL A 554 -34.37 25.45 -2.41
N MET A 555 -33.09 25.08 -2.39
CA MET A 555 -32.29 24.92 -3.62
C MET A 555 -31.52 23.60 -3.59
N SER A 556 -31.63 22.79 -4.65
CA SER A 556 -30.87 21.55 -4.74
C SER A 556 -29.35 21.79 -4.77
N ALA A 557 -28.57 20.88 -4.18
CA ALA A 557 -27.12 20.95 -4.21
C ALA A 557 -26.52 21.02 -5.63
N THR A 558 -27.10 20.29 -6.59
CA THR A 558 -26.62 20.30 -7.99
C THR A 558 -26.81 21.67 -8.64
N LYS A 559 -27.96 22.32 -8.43
CA LYS A 559 -28.20 23.68 -8.91
C LYS A 559 -27.29 24.69 -8.22
N PHE A 560 -27.22 24.66 -6.88
CA PHE A 560 -26.40 25.59 -6.11
C PHE A 560 -24.94 25.58 -6.55
N LEU A 561 -24.32 24.41 -6.59
CA LEU A 561 -22.92 24.28 -6.99
C LEU A 561 -22.71 24.62 -8.47
N LYS A 562 -23.64 24.24 -9.35
CA LYS A 562 -23.57 24.58 -10.78
C LYS A 562 -23.60 26.08 -11.01
N ASP A 563 -24.57 26.78 -10.40
CA ASP A 563 -24.73 28.22 -10.54
C ASP A 563 -23.46 28.94 -10.06
N VAL A 564 -22.94 28.59 -8.88
CA VAL A 564 -21.69 29.17 -8.34
C VAL A 564 -20.49 28.90 -9.28
N ASN A 565 -20.28 27.65 -9.70
CA ASN A 565 -19.12 27.29 -10.52
C ASN A 565 -19.18 27.84 -11.96
N LEU A 566 -20.37 28.21 -12.45
CA LEU A 566 -20.53 28.90 -13.74
C LEU A 566 -20.41 30.43 -13.60
N GLY A 567 -20.26 30.95 -12.37
CA GLY A 567 -20.14 32.37 -12.09
C GLY A 567 -21.47 33.11 -12.06
N ASP A 568 -22.59 32.40 -11.90
CA ASP A 568 -23.90 33.03 -11.70
C ASP A 568 -23.98 33.64 -10.29
N GLU A 569 -24.68 34.76 -10.16
CA GLU A 569 -24.89 35.40 -8.85
C GLU A 569 -25.88 34.58 -8.00
N VAL A 570 -25.41 34.04 -6.88
CA VAL A 570 -26.23 33.26 -5.95
C VAL A 570 -26.48 34.04 -4.65
N LEU A 571 -27.68 34.56 -4.50
CA LEU A 571 -28.10 35.30 -3.30
C LEU A 571 -28.43 34.36 -2.14
N ILE A 572 -27.42 33.93 -1.39
CA ILE A 572 -27.60 33.00 -0.27
C ILE A 572 -28.20 33.68 0.98
N GLY A 573 -29.01 32.93 1.73
CA GLY A 573 -29.56 33.38 3.02
C GLY A 573 -28.50 33.50 4.12
N ARG A 574 -28.85 34.17 5.23
CA ARG A 574 -27.94 34.35 6.37
C ARG A 574 -27.75 33.05 7.15
N ARG A 575 -28.80 32.24 7.27
CA ARG A 575 -28.81 30.93 7.97
C ARG A 575 -29.14 29.83 6.97
N VAL A 576 -28.16 28.98 6.69
CA VAL A 576 -28.23 27.95 5.65
C VAL A 576 -28.16 26.57 6.29
N GLY A 577 -29.09 25.67 5.95
CA GLY A 577 -29.01 24.25 6.32
C GLY A 577 -28.72 23.38 5.10
N VAL A 578 -27.62 22.62 5.12
CA VAL A 578 -27.34 21.61 4.09
C VAL A 578 -27.72 20.24 4.62
N VAL A 579 -28.57 19.51 3.90
CA VAL A 579 -29.04 18.18 4.32
C VAL A 579 -28.23 17.11 3.60
N GLY A 580 -27.35 16.43 4.33
CA GLY A 580 -26.47 15.40 3.76
C GLY A 580 -25.19 15.19 4.58
N GLY A 581 -24.34 14.27 4.11
CA GLY A 581 -23.04 14.01 4.76
C GLY A 581 -21.97 13.45 3.83
N GLY A 582 -22.19 13.48 2.51
CA GLY A 582 -21.19 13.13 1.50
C GLY A 582 -20.40 14.32 1.01
N ASN A 583 -19.48 14.09 0.07
CA ASN A 583 -18.61 15.15 -0.47
C ASN A 583 -19.43 16.34 -1.01
N VAL A 584 -20.53 16.09 -1.73
CA VAL A 584 -21.44 17.14 -2.22
C VAL A 584 -21.98 18.01 -1.07
N ALA A 585 -22.28 17.43 0.09
CA ALA A 585 -22.74 18.19 1.25
C ALA A 585 -21.60 19.05 1.81
N MET A 586 -20.36 18.53 1.85
CA MET A 586 -19.18 19.29 2.26
C MET A 586 -18.89 20.44 1.30
N ASP A 587 -19.01 20.19 -0.01
CA ASP A 587 -18.88 21.22 -1.05
C ASP A 587 -19.94 22.31 -0.86
N CYS A 588 -21.20 21.94 -0.61
CA CYS A 588 -22.27 22.91 -0.36
C CYS A 588 -22.04 23.76 0.89
N VAL A 589 -21.68 23.16 2.03
CA VAL A 589 -21.51 23.94 3.28
C VAL A 589 -20.34 24.91 3.19
N ARG A 590 -19.22 24.49 2.57
CA ARG A 590 -18.02 25.30 2.41
C ARG A 590 -18.20 26.40 1.36
N THR A 591 -18.94 26.10 0.30
CA THR A 591 -19.35 27.10 -0.70
C THR A 591 -20.32 28.12 -0.08
N ALA A 592 -21.30 27.68 0.72
CA ALA A 592 -22.21 28.58 1.42
C ALA A 592 -21.50 29.57 2.36
N VAL A 593 -20.42 29.14 3.03
CA VAL A 593 -19.57 30.03 3.82
C VAL A 593 -18.92 31.11 2.95
N ARG A 594 -18.44 30.74 1.75
CA ARG A 594 -17.79 31.66 0.79
C ARG A 594 -18.76 32.64 0.15
N GLU A 595 -19.99 32.20 -0.11
CA GLU A 595 -21.09 33.05 -0.58
C GLU A 595 -21.64 33.99 0.52
N GLY A 596 -21.02 34.01 1.72
CA GLY A 596 -21.30 35.00 2.75
C GLY A 596 -22.40 34.62 3.74
N ALA A 597 -22.79 33.34 3.83
CA ALA A 597 -23.72 32.90 4.86
C ALA A 597 -23.13 33.10 6.27
N ASN A 598 -23.88 33.79 7.15
CA ASN A 598 -23.46 34.05 8.52
C ASN A 598 -23.38 32.77 9.37
N LYS A 599 -24.30 31.83 9.12
CA LYS A 599 -24.40 30.58 9.86
C LYS A 599 -24.78 29.43 8.95
N VAL A 600 -23.94 28.40 8.91
CA VAL A 600 -24.13 27.22 8.06
C VAL A 600 -24.22 25.97 8.92
N TYR A 601 -25.26 25.18 8.70
CA TYR A 601 -25.52 23.91 9.38
C TYR A 601 -25.36 22.73 8.42
N CYS A 602 -24.60 21.71 8.81
CA CYS A 602 -24.63 20.40 8.16
C CYS A 602 -25.60 19.49 8.91
N ILE A 603 -26.79 19.25 8.35
CA ILE A 603 -27.83 18.41 8.94
C ILE A 603 -27.64 16.98 8.43
N TYR A 604 -27.24 16.08 9.33
CA TYR A 604 -26.95 14.70 8.98
C TYR A 604 -27.68 13.70 9.87
N ARG A 605 -28.43 12.79 9.25
CA ARG A 605 -29.24 11.79 9.96
C ARG A 605 -28.45 10.70 10.69
N ARG A 606 -27.14 10.59 10.50
CA ARG A 606 -26.25 9.63 11.20
C ARG A 606 -25.18 10.36 12.00
N ALA A 607 -24.31 9.60 12.68
CA ALA A 607 -23.17 10.16 13.38
C ALA A 607 -21.97 10.38 12.42
N ARG A 608 -20.97 11.13 12.89
CA ARG A 608 -19.76 11.48 12.13
C ARG A 608 -19.08 10.25 11.53
N GLU A 609 -18.99 9.16 12.28
CA GLU A 609 -18.30 7.92 11.87
C GLU A 609 -18.99 7.20 10.70
N GLN A 610 -20.22 7.58 10.35
CA GLN A 610 -20.94 7.06 9.18
C GLN A 610 -20.97 8.05 8.01
N MET A 611 -20.34 9.22 8.12
CA MET A 611 -20.25 10.16 7.00
C MET A 611 -19.45 9.55 5.85
N PRO A 612 -19.99 9.56 4.62
CA PRO A 612 -19.25 9.12 3.44
C PRO A 612 -18.26 10.15 2.89
N ALA A 613 -18.27 11.40 3.36
CA ALA A 613 -17.29 12.40 2.96
C ALA A 613 -15.87 12.05 3.46
N ALA A 614 -14.84 12.51 2.75
CA ALA A 614 -13.47 12.36 3.21
C ALA A 614 -13.25 13.16 4.51
N ASP A 615 -12.55 12.57 5.50
CA ASP A 615 -12.40 13.19 6.82
C ASP A 615 -11.72 14.57 6.76
N ILE A 616 -10.78 14.77 5.84
CA ILE A 616 -10.15 16.08 5.61
C ILE A 616 -11.17 17.16 5.25
N GLU A 617 -12.16 16.85 4.41
CA GLU A 617 -13.20 17.80 3.99
C GLU A 617 -14.14 18.16 5.16
N ILE A 618 -14.39 17.18 6.03
CA ILE A 618 -15.19 17.38 7.25
C ILE A 618 -14.45 18.30 8.21
N VAL A 619 -13.14 18.05 8.43
CA VAL A 619 -12.29 18.86 9.29
C VAL A 619 -12.18 20.29 8.75
N GLU A 620 -11.93 20.46 7.46
CA GLU A 620 -11.86 21.79 6.82
C GLU A 620 -13.19 22.54 6.94
N ALA A 621 -14.33 21.88 6.76
CA ALA A 621 -15.64 22.51 6.98
C ALA A 621 -15.85 22.96 8.44
N MET A 622 -15.40 22.16 9.42
CA MET A 622 -15.44 22.55 10.84
C MET A 622 -14.54 23.75 11.13
N GLU A 623 -13.32 23.77 10.59
CA GLU A 623 -12.38 24.90 10.70
C GLU A 623 -12.94 26.18 10.04
N GLU A 624 -13.70 26.03 8.96
CA GLU A 624 -14.39 27.11 8.27
C GLU A 624 -15.63 27.62 9.03
N GLY A 625 -16.03 26.95 10.12
CA GLY A 625 -17.09 27.39 11.04
C GLY A 625 -18.47 26.77 10.80
N VAL A 626 -18.54 25.66 10.04
CA VAL A 626 -19.78 24.92 9.82
C VAL A 626 -20.21 24.18 11.10
N GLU A 627 -21.46 24.35 11.52
CA GLU A 627 -22.04 23.64 12.66
C GLU A 627 -22.66 22.31 12.23
N PHE A 628 -22.19 21.20 12.79
CA PHE A 628 -22.69 19.87 12.45
C PHE A 628 -23.83 19.43 13.36
N MET A 629 -25.00 19.20 12.78
CA MET A 629 -26.18 18.62 13.43
C MET A 629 -26.27 17.13 13.12
N PHE A 630 -25.42 16.33 13.77
CA PHE A 630 -25.44 14.87 13.68
C PHE A 630 -26.69 14.27 14.32
N LEU A 631 -27.16 13.15 13.78
CA LEU A 631 -28.39 12.49 14.23
C LEU A 631 -29.63 13.39 14.16
N HIS A 632 -29.72 14.21 13.12
CA HIS A 632 -30.90 15.04 12.85
C HIS A 632 -31.41 14.80 11.43
N ASN A 633 -32.73 14.79 11.26
CA ASN A 633 -33.37 14.68 9.95
C ASN A 633 -34.51 15.71 9.84
N PRO A 634 -34.65 16.41 8.71
CA PRO A 634 -35.76 17.34 8.52
C PRO A 634 -37.09 16.58 8.34
N THR A 635 -38.16 17.10 8.93
CA THR A 635 -39.52 16.51 8.87
C THR A 635 -40.57 17.48 8.33
N LYS A 636 -40.34 18.79 8.42
CA LYS A 636 -41.26 19.82 7.92
C LYS A 636 -40.51 21.11 7.58
N LEU A 637 -40.93 21.80 6.52
CA LEU A 637 -40.46 23.14 6.18
C LEU A 637 -41.46 24.19 6.67
N TYR A 638 -40.96 25.33 7.13
CA TYR A 638 -41.78 26.49 7.47
C TYR A 638 -41.51 27.61 6.48
N GLU A 639 -42.58 28.22 5.98
CA GLU A 639 -42.51 29.35 5.07
C GLU A 639 -43.41 30.50 5.53
N GLU A 640 -43.04 31.71 5.12
CA GLU A 640 -43.86 32.92 5.22
C GLU A 640 -43.78 33.68 3.89
N SER A 641 -44.94 33.99 3.30
CA SER A 641 -45.02 34.68 1.99
C SER A 641 -44.21 34.00 0.88
N GLY A 642 -44.17 32.66 0.85
CA GLY A 642 -43.43 31.87 -0.14
C GLY A 642 -41.94 31.73 0.12
N LYS A 643 -41.42 32.26 1.24
CA LYS A 643 -39.99 32.22 1.60
C LYS A 643 -39.74 31.33 2.82
N LEU A 644 -38.67 30.55 2.79
CA LEU A 644 -38.28 29.69 3.90
C LEU A 644 -37.94 30.52 5.16
N THR A 645 -38.50 30.15 6.30
CA THR A 645 -38.23 30.77 7.61
C THR A 645 -37.66 29.78 8.64
N GLY A 646 -37.81 28.48 8.38
CA GLY A 646 -37.26 27.44 9.24
C GLY A 646 -37.54 26.02 8.79
N VAL A 647 -37.02 25.08 9.59
CA VAL A 647 -37.21 23.65 9.41
C VAL A 647 -37.48 22.99 10.76
N GLN A 648 -38.40 22.04 10.79
CA GLN A 648 -38.55 21.12 11.91
C GLN A 648 -37.58 19.96 11.74
N LEU A 649 -36.81 19.66 12.79
CA LEU A 649 -35.89 18.53 12.84
C LEU A 649 -36.37 17.51 13.86
N ILE A 650 -36.19 16.23 13.55
CA ILE A 650 -36.34 15.13 14.50
C ILE A 650 -34.97 14.56 14.88
N LYS A 651 -34.80 14.16 16.14
CA LYS A 651 -33.56 13.49 16.58
C LYS A 651 -33.57 12.02 16.18
N MET A 652 -32.40 11.51 15.86
CA MET A 652 -32.18 10.13 15.44
C MET A 652 -31.34 9.37 16.49
N LYS A 653 -31.49 8.06 16.54
CA LYS A 653 -30.56 7.13 17.19
C LYS A 653 -30.03 6.13 16.17
N LEU A 654 -28.83 5.60 16.41
CA LEU A 654 -28.25 4.57 15.54
C LEU A 654 -28.81 3.18 15.90
N GLY A 655 -29.38 2.51 14.92
CA GLY A 655 -29.77 1.10 14.99
C GLY A 655 -28.69 0.16 14.47
N GLU A 656 -29.14 -1.00 13.98
CA GLU A 656 -28.29 -2.00 13.33
C GLU A 656 -27.74 -1.53 11.98
N PRO A 657 -26.57 -2.03 11.54
CA PRO A 657 -26.05 -1.82 10.20
C PRO A 657 -27.08 -2.09 9.09
N ASP A 658 -27.03 -1.26 8.04
CA ASP A 658 -27.74 -1.46 6.77
C ASP A 658 -26.89 -2.26 5.78
N SER A 659 -27.38 -2.45 4.55
CA SER A 659 -26.67 -3.17 3.49
C SER A 659 -25.34 -2.54 3.07
N SER A 660 -25.12 -1.26 3.39
CA SER A 660 -23.83 -0.57 3.18
C SER A 660 -22.86 -0.79 4.34
N GLY A 661 -23.24 -1.55 5.36
CA GLY A 661 -22.45 -1.78 6.58
C GLY A 661 -22.52 -0.62 7.59
N ARG A 662 -23.23 0.46 7.27
CA ARG A 662 -23.37 1.64 8.14
C ARG A 662 -24.60 1.51 9.01
N ARG A 663 -24.52 1.92 10.28
CA ARG A 663 -25.66 1.89 11.21
C ARG A 663 -26.83 2.73 10.68
N ARG A 664 -28.03 2.14 10.65
CA ARG A 664 -29.23 2.82 10.16
C ARG A 664 -29.70 3.87 11.16
N PRO A 665 -30.20 5.02 10.70
CA PRO A 665 -30.81 6.01 11.59
C PRO A 665 -32.25 5.62 11.90
N ILE A 666 -32.66 5.74 13.17
CA ILE A 666 -34.02 5.46 13.65
C ILE A 666 -34.52 6.74 14.35
N PRO A 667 -35.71 7.26 13.99
CA PRO A 667 -36.25 8.44 14.66
C PRO A 667 -36.51 8.17 16.15
N ILE A 668 -36.27 9.19 16.97
CA ILE A 668 -36.69 9.22 18.37
C ILE A 668 -38.04 9.92 18.39
N GLU A 669 -39.09 9.21 18.79
CA GLU A 669 -40.44 9.76 18.91
C GLU A 669 -40.47 10.93 19.91
N ASP A 670 -41.32 11.92 19.62
CA ASP A 670 -41.52 13.14 20.44
C ASP A 670 -40.24 13.95 20.70
N SER A 671 -39.33 13.97 19.72
CA SER A 671 -38.04 14.68 19.80
C SER A 671 -37.92 15.85 18.82
N GLU A 672 -39.02 16.21 18.17
CA GLU A 672 -39.12 17.25 17.17
C GLU A 672 -38.87 18.64 17.77
N TYR A 673 -38.12 19.46 17.06
CA TYR A 673 -37.91 20.86 17.42
C TYR A 673 -37.60 21.71 16.19
N ASP A 674 -37.86 23.01 16.29
CA ASP A 674 -37.75 23.92 15.16
C ASP A 674 -36.40 24.66 15.17
N VAL A 675 -35.84 24.85 13.97
CA VAL A 675 -34.62 25.62 13.72
C VAL A 675 -34.91 26.67 12.65
N GLY A 676 -34.65 27.93 12.97
CA GLY A 676 -34.78 29.03 12.01
C GLY A 676 -33.70 28.99 10.94
N LEU A 677 -34.11 28.94 9.68
CA LEU A 677 -33.27 28.88 8.49
C LEU A 677 -33.89 29.75 7.40
N ASP A 678 -33.03 30.44 6.65
CA ASP A 678 -33.45 31.24 5.51
C ASP A 678 -33.31 30.41 4.22
N TRP A 679 -32.37 29.46 4.20
CA TRP A 679 -32.10 28.56 3.07
C TRP A 679 -31.90 27.12 3.52
N ILE A 680 -32.31 26.16 2.67
CA ILE A 680 -32.03 24.74 2.84
C ILE A 680 -31.57 24.12 1.50
N ILE A 681 -30.50 23.33 1.57
CA ILE A 681 -29.84 22.73 0.41
C ILE A 681 -29.84 21.20 0.54
N PRO A 682 -30.75 20.48 -0.15
CA PRO A 682 -30.75 19.02 -0.18
C PRO A 682 -29.53 18.49 -0.96
N ALA A 683 -28.69 17.71 -0.27
CA ALA A 683 -27.49 17.05 -0.81
C ALA A 683 -27.56 15.52 -0.57
N ILE A 684 -28.70 14.92 -0.97
CA ILE A 684 -29.07 13.53 -0.64
C ILE A 684 -29.05 12.57 -1.83
N SER A 685 -28.07 12.75 -2.72
CA SER A 685 -27.85 11.98 -3.98
C SER A 685 -28.60 12.54 -5.19
N GLN A 686 -28.34 11.94 -6.34
CA GLN A 686 -28.80 12.33 -7.67
C GLN A 686 -29.22 11.11 -8.48
N GLU A 687 -29.88 11.33 -9.60
CA GLU A 687 -30.22 10.32 -10.59
C GLU A 687 -30.10 10.88 -12.02
N PRO A 688 -30.04 10.02 -13.05
CA PRO A 688 -29.96 10.46 -14.45
C PRO A 688 -31.22 11.18 -14.92
N ILE A 689 -31.04 12.16 -15.82
CA ILE A 689 -32.13 12.81 -16.54
C ILE A 689 -32.28 12.09 -17.88
N LEU A 690 -33.30 11.24 -18.01
CA LEU A 690 -33.52 10.39 -19.18
C LEU A 690 -34.87 10.62 -19.87
N ASP A 691 -35.62 11.65 -19.48
CA ASP A 691 -36.97 11.93 -20.02
C ASP A 691 -36.96 12.28 -21.52
N TRP A 692 -35.78 12.58 -22.07
CA TRP A 692 -35.57 12.89 -23.48
C TRP A 692 -35.39 11.64 -24.35
N LEU A 693 -35.27 10.44 -23.74
CA LEU A 693 -35.04 9.19 -24.44
C LEU A 693 -36.34 8.67 -25.10
N PRO A 694 -36.40 8.53 -26.43
CA PRO A 694 -37.57 8.00 -27.11
C PRO A 694 -37.78 6.51 -26.82
N GLU A 695 -39.01 6.14 -26.42
CA GLU A 695 -39.36 4.74 -26.11
C GLU A 695 -39.20 3.83 -27.35
N GLU A 696 -39.43 4.36 -28.55
CA GLU A 696 -39.39 3.65 -29.82
C GLU A 696 -37.99 3.13 -30.18
N LEU A 697 -36.93 3.68 -29.56
CA LEU A 697 -35.56 3.21 -29.76
C LEU A 697 -35.27 1.88 -29.05
N GLY A 698 -36.15 1.46 -28.12
CA GLY A 698 -36.01 0.18 -27.42
C GLY A 698 -34.76 0.09 -26.55
N ILE A 699 -34.38 1.20 -25.91
CA ILE A 699 -33.27 1.27 -24.94
C ILE A 699 -33.84 1.03 -23.53
N ASP A 700 -33.53 -0.12 -22.95
CA ASP A 700 -34.07 -0.52 -21.66
C ASP A 700 -33.37 0.22 -20.50
N LEU A 701 -34.16 0.56 -19.49
CA LEU A 701 -33.68 1.11 -18.23
C LEU A 701 -33.80 0.08 -17.10
N THR A 702 -32.91 0.17 -16.12
CA THR A 702 -33.03 -0.60 -14.89
C THR A 702 -34.12 -0.01 -14.00
N ARG A 703 -34.51 -0.76 -12.96
CA ARG A 703 -35.43 -0.27 -11.91
C ARG A 703 -34.97 1.00 -11.17
N TRP A 704 -33.71 1.40 -11.36
CA TRP A 704 -33.10 2.56 -10.71
C TRP A 704 -33.02 3.79 -11.63
N ASN A 705 -33.70 3.75 -12.78
CA ASN A 705 -33.66 4.80 -13.81
C ASN A 705 -32.23 5.05 -14.35
N THR A 706 -31.46 3.98 -14.52
CA THR A 706 -30.14 3.96 -15.18
C THR A 706 -30.20 3.09 -16.42
N PHE A 707 -29.27 3.26 -17.38
CA PHE A 707 -29.24 2.43 -18.59
C PHE A 707 -28.97 0.96 -18.27
N ALA A 708 -29.74 0.05 -18.89
CA ALA A 708 -29.44 -1.38 -18.85
C ALA A 708 -28.44 -1.73 -19.98
N VAL A 709 -27.31 -2.34 -19.62
CA VAL A 709 -26.25 -2.69 -20.57
C VAL A 709 -25.77 -4.13 -20.42
N ASP A 710 -25.18 -4.66 -21.49
CA ASP A 710 -24.52 -5.95 -21.48
C ASP A 710 -23.09 -5.88 -20.90
N LYS A 711 -22.36 -7.01 -20.94
CA LYS A 711 -20.96 -7.10 -20.47
C LYS A 711 -19.97 -6.21 -21.22
N ASN A 712 -20.33 -5.75 -22.42
CA ASN A 712 -19.54 -4.87 -23.28
C ASN A 712 -19.99 -3.40 -23.16
N PHE A 713 -20.94 -3.10 -22.26
CA PHE A 713 -21.56 -1.79 -22.06
C PHE A 713 -22.44 -1.34 -23.23
N MET A 714 -22.88 -2.28 -24.09
CA MET A 714 -23.86 -2.00 -25.14
C MET A 714 -25.26 -2.08 -24.52
N THR A 715 -26.11 -1.12 -24.85
CA THR A 715 -27.53 -1.12 -24.46
C THR A 715 -28.29 -2.19 -25.24
N THR A 716 -29.60 -2.32 -24.97
CA THR A 716 -30.49 -3.18 -25.77
C THR A 716 -30.63 -2.73 -27.23
N ARG A 717 -30.26 -1.49 -27.56
CA ARG A 717 -30.16 -1.00 -28.94
C ARG A 717 -28.74 -1.21 -29.48
N PRO A 718 -28.55 -2.05 -30.52
CA PRO A 718 -27.24 -2.25 -31.13
C PRO A 718 -26.62 -0.94 -31.64
N GLY A 719 -25.33 -0.76 -31.38
CA GLY A 719 -24.60 0.47 -31.72
C GLY A 719 -24.74 1.61 -30.71
N VAL A 720 -25.61 1.48 -29.70
CA VAL A 720 -25.73 2.42 -28.58
C VAL A 720 -25.11 1.80 -27.33
N PHE A 721 -24.19 2.53 -26.71
CA PHE A 721 -23.49 2.16 -25.49
C PHE A 721 -23.82 3.14 -24.37
N ALA A 722 -23.67 2.72 -23.12
CA ALA A 722 -23.81 3.62 -21.97
C ALA A 722 -22.76 3.36 -20.90
N CYS A 723 -22.21 4.41 -20.28
CA CYS A 723 -21.34 4.28 -19.11
C CYS A 723 -21.14 5.58 -18.33
N GLY A 724 -20.80 5.42 -17.05
CA GLY A 724 -20.67 6.49 -16.09
C GLY A 724 -21.77 6.38 -15.04
N ASP A 725 -22.06 7.51 -14.39
CA ASP A 725 -23.07 7.57 -13.33
C ASP A 725 -24.50 7.32 -13.85
N ASP A 726 -24.72 7.40 -15.17
CA ASP A 726 -25.98 7.06 -15.84
C ASP A 726 -26.21 5.55 -16.03
N GLU A 727 -25.18 4.73 -15.80
CA GLU A 727 -25.28 3.27 -15.73
C GLU A 727 -25.06 2.77 -14.30
N LEU A 728 -23.99 3.23 -13.64
CA LEU A 728 -23.58 2.79 -12.30
C LEU A 728 -24.49 3.33 -11.19
N GLY A 729 -25.14 4.47 -11.44
CA GLY A 729 -25.56 5.40 -10.40
C GLY A 729 -24.38 6.28 -9.93
N PRO A 730 -24.64 7.32 -9.11
CA PRO A 730 -23.60 8.23 -8.64
C PRO A 730 -22.44 7.49 -7.96
N ALA A 731 -21.25 7.58 -8.56
CA ALA A 731 -20.06 6.85 -8.14
C ALA A 731 -18.84 7.80 -8.00
N THR A 732 -17.63 7.27 -8.10
CA THR A 732 -16.40 8.06 -8.04
C THR A 732 -15.79 8.28 -9.42
N VAL A 733 -15.04 9.37 -9.59
CA VAL A 733 -14.35 9.71 -10.86
C VAL A 733 -13.49 8.56 -11.39
N ILE A 734 -12.81 7.84 -10.50
CA ILE A 734 -11.95 6.71 -10.88
C ILE A 734 -12.76 5.50 -11.36
N GLU A 735 -13.98 5.30 -10.86
CA GLU A 735 -14.89 4.25 -11.32
C GLU A 735 -15.47 4.58 -12.71
N ALA A 736 -15.85 5.83 -12.94
CA ALA A 736 -16.27 6.32 -14.25
C ALA A 736 -15.17 6.12 -15.31
N ILE A 737 -13.92 6.46 -14.98
CA ILE A 737 -12.75 6.21 -15.85
C ILE A 737 -12.53 4.71 -16.06
N ALA A 738 -12.63 3.90 -15.00
CA ALA A 738 -12.46 2.45 -15.11
C ALA A 738 -13.51 1.82 -16.03
N GLN A 739 -14.76 2.28 -15.96
CA GLN A 739 -15.82 1.83 -16.83
C GLN A 739 -15.63 2.34 -18.26
N GLY A 740 -15.30 3.62 -18.45
CA GLY A 740 -15.01 4.18 -19.78
C GLY A 740 -13.91 3.40 -20.50
N ASN A 741 -12.86 2.97 -19.80
CA ASN A 741 -11.82 2.10 -20.39
C ASN A 741 -12.35 0.74 -20.86
N ARG A 742 -13.36 0.17 -20.20
CA ARG A 742 -13.98 -1.09 -20.62
C ARG A 742 -14.97 -0.86 -21.76
N THR A 743 -15.79 0.19 -21.67
CA THR A 743 -16.73 0.59 -22.73
C THR A 743 -16.00 0.88 -24.03
N ALA A 744 -14.89 1.62 -24.00
CA ALA A 744 -14.08 1.88 -25.19
C ALA A 744 -13.59 0.59 -25.86
N LYS A 745 -13.27 -0.46 -25.09
CA LYS A 745 -12.90 -1.78 -25.64
C LYS A 745 -14.09 -2.47 -26.29
N GLY A 746 -15.27 -2.40 -25.65
CA GLY A 746 -16.53 -2.92 -26.20
C GLY A 746 -16.88 -2.24 -27.52
N MET A 747 -16.94 -0.92 -27.53
CA MET A 747 -17.22 -0.10 -28.72
C MET A 747 -16.21 -0.35 -29.85
N HIS A 748 -14.91 -0.39 -29.53
CA HIS A 748 -13.88 -0.70 -30.53
C HIS A 748 -14.06 -2.09 -31.11
N GLY A 749 -14.40 -3.09 -30.29
CA GLY A 749 -14.72 -4.45 -30.73
C GLY A 749 -15.91 -4.49 -31.68
N TYR A 750 -16.99 -3.78 -31.33
CA TYR A 750 -18.19 -3.65 -32.15
C TYR A 750 -17.88 -3.05 -33.52
N LEU A 751 -17.18 -1.90 -33.54
CA LEU A 751 -16.86 -1.16 -34.77
C LEU A 751 -15.92 -1.91 -35.72
N THR A 752 -15.04 -2.78 -35.21
CA THR A 752 -14.02 -3.47 -36.00
C THR A 752 -14.35 -4.93 -36.31
N LYS A 753 -15.16 -5.59 -35.47
CA LYS A 753 -15.44 -7.03 -35.56
C LYS A 753 -16.93 -7.35 -35.61
N GLY A 754 -17.82 -6.36 -35.44
CA GLY A 754 -19.26 -6.56 -35.36
C GLY A 754 -19.71 -7.37 -34.14
N LYS A 755 -18.96 -7.32 -33.03
CA LYS A 755 -19.17 -8.14 -31.82
C LYS A 755 -19.14 -7.34 -30.54
#